data_AF-A0A931G5J4-F1
#
_entry.id   AF-A0A931G5J4-F1
#
_cell.length_a   1.000
_cell.length_b   1.000
_cell.length_c   1.000
_cell.angle_alpha   90.00
_cell.angle_beta   90.00
_cell.angle_gamma   90.00
#
_symmetry.space_group_name_H-M   'P 1'
#
loop_
_entity.id
_entity.type
_entity.pdbx_description
1 polymer ?
#
loop_
_entity_poly.entity_id
_entity_poly.type
_entity_poly.pdbx_seq_one_letter_code
_entity_poly.pdbx_strand_id
1 'polypeptide(L)'
;MTAALAGQLAFVDGSALAADTPLWKVEVAKIPSAEYTRDAKVYMTEATQALRPYVGGGLGDSRIDPVLADVGSRYFDGARLNGAADGAVVWDNLQHLESFLKSRMTGASPPNGEAEQAHVRTLVETLTGMRLLSDAAIQDAEATIGPFRASPMPAPAPAGLTEAFADLDEAKASLAKSDELLRKASPEPATVHAAKAWTSGYNVLSRLGITYTGDHDSDGLVDVVELRFGASPLLVDSDSDGLTDKFEITELAGWTKANSADSDGDGTSDGQEDTDTDGLTNLREQELGTSPTDPDTDGDGVNDGTEVERGTNPLVADQPPAPPLPGDPPPIVPAPNDTDTDGDGLTDVAEGEMLTDVNNVDSDGDGLSDGVEVDQWGINPLSADSDSDTLRDDYESLHVEDQGLDPGRPDEQISKWTYVTDFLLGMFAGDFAPKDSMAWLAGNLCASGSSVIPVVGWILGGAADLRDTIAGVIKGDWVSAGLSILGVVPYVGDAVAIPGKAARFVVRYIHRLDEVLRYVTKYDKIPDAVKDLALELVLGETYAYLVGESATLRAAAGRFSDTDLRKLSRGDRTKWKNVEAAMKSPNHVAGPAVPAQWNAKAGENYLKDTLLNGNCEPQFQVNTPGYPSARSKWRKADCAETDPVDGSITLHEVKVGVPIWTEDLINECLKDAWIIGPDGHASHKNPNLKKIHWHFFASASYNSVGIHPPLLECLNNNKIPFTIHAPNEA
;
A
#
# COMPACT_ATOMS: atom_id res chain seq x y z
N MET A 1 -29.90 -18.46 11.56
CA MET A 1 -29.29 -19.72 12.05
C MET A 1 -30.33 -20.82 11.94
N THR A 2 -29.93 -22.01 11.43
CA THR A 2 -30.70 -23.28 11.21
C THR A 2 -31.24 -23.65 9.81
N ALA A 3 -30.82 -23.04 8.69
CA ALA A 3 -31.21 -23.58 7.36
C ALA A 3 -30.17 -23.47 6.22
N ALA A 4 -28.91 -23.11 6.50
CA ALA A 4 -27.88 -22.92 5.46
C ALA A 4 -26.86 -24.08 5.33
N LEU A 5 -27.06 -25.20 6.03
CA LEU A 5 -26.08 -26.32 6.08
C LEU A 5 -26.53 -27.59 5.34
N ALA A 6 -27.51 -27.50 4.44
CA ALA A 6 -28.09 -28.67 3.76
C ALA A 6 -27.86 -28.71 2.23
N GLY A 7 -27.06 -27.80 1.67
CA GLY A 7 -26.90 -27.65 0.23
C GLY A 7 -25.48 -27.91 -0.26
N GLN A 8 -24.96 -29.13 -0.16
CA GLN A 8 -23.74 -29.54 -0.90
C GLN A 8 -23.58 -31.06 -1.13
N LEU A 9 -24.67 -31.83 -1.05
CA LEU A 9 -24.69 -33.25 -1.45
C LEU A 9 -25.73 -33.46 -2.56
N ALA A 10 -25.42 -32.97 -3.76
CA ALA A 10 -26.15 -33.36 -4.97
C ALA A 10 -25.37 -34.48 -5.67
N PHE A 11 -25.97 -35.67 -5.62
CA PHE A 11 -25.55 -36.94 -6.21
C PHE A 11 -25.51 -36.90 -7.74
N VAL A 12 -24.43 -37.42 -8.35
CA VAL A 12 -24.50 -38.11 -9.66
C VAL A 12 -23.51 -39.30 -9.69
N ASP A 13 -24.09 -40.47 -10.02
CA ASP A 13 -23.59 -41.76 -10.50
C ASP A 13 -22.35 -42.40 -9.87
N GLY A 14 -22.61 -43.11 -8.77
CA GLY A 14 -21.75 -44.19 -8.28
C GLY A 14 -21.88 -45.46 -9.12
N SER A 15 -20.74 -45.91 -9.67
CA SER A 15 -20.56 -47.33 -9.97
C SER A 15 -20.79 -48.15 -8.70
N ALA A 16 -21.61 -49.19 -8.82
CA ALA A 16 -22.19 -49.99 -7.74
C ALA A 16 -21.20 -50.44 -6.64
N LEU A 17 -21.29 -49.80 -5.47
CA LEU A 17 -20.81 -50.35 -4.19
C LEU A 17 -22.00 -50.96 -3.44
N ALA A 18 -21.79 -52.15 -2.87
CA ALA A 18 -22.83 -52.93 -2.19
C ALA A 18 -23.46 -52.16 -1.02
N ALA A 19 -24.76 -52.40 -0.78
CA ALA A 19 -25.63 -51.69 0.15
C ALA A 19 -25.18 -51.66 1.64
N ASP A 20 -24.12 -52.36 2.01
CA ASP A 20 -23.57 -52.46 3.39
C ASP A 20 -22.17 -51.81 3.55
N THR A 21 -21.73 -50.99 2.59
CA THR A 21 -20.41 -50.33 2.66
C THR A 21 -20.45 -49.14 3.64
N PRO A 22 -19.57 -49.07 4.66
CA PRO A 22 -19.51 -47.93 5.57
C PRO A 22 -19.28 -46.60 4.85
N LEU A 23 -20.00 -45.54 5.25
CA LEU A 23 -19.97 -44.22 4.63
C LEU A 23 -18.54 -43.68 4.46
N TRP A 24 -17.69 -43.81 5.48
CA TRP A 24 -16.31 -43.35 5.42
C TRP A 24 -15.49 -43.99 4.29
N LYS A 25 -15.74 -45.26 3.95
CA LYS A 25 -15.02 -45.93 2.86
C LYS A 25 -15.42 -45.35 1.50
N VAL A 26 -16.69 -45.01 1.35
CA VAL A 26 -17.23 -44.40 0.13
C VAL A 26 -16.62 -43.02 -0.06
N GLU A 27 -16.58 -42.20 0.98
CA GLU A 27 -16.04 -40.83 0.87
C GLU A 27 -14.52 -40.78 0.67
N VAL A 28 -13.75 -41.62 1.38
CA VAL A 28 -12.29 -41.70 1.17
C VAL A 28 -11.93 -42.11 -0.26
N ALA A 29 -12.70 -43.01 -0.87
CA ALA A 29 -12.43 -43.47 -2.23
C ALA A 29 -12.62 -42.39 -3.31
N LYS A 30 -13.33 -41.30 -3.00
CA LYS A 30 -13.59 -40.19 -3.94
C LYS A 30 -12.46 -39.17 -3.98
N ILE A 31 -11.60 -39.11 -2.94
CA ILE A 31 -10.56 -38.07 -2.80
C ILE A 31 -9.71 -37.95 -4.07
N PRO A 32 -9.15 -39.03 -4.66
CA PRO A 32 -8.24 -38.88 -5.81
C PRO A 32 -8.88 -38.37 -7.10
N SER A 33 -10.21 -38.30 -7.17
CA SER A 33 -10.97 -37.80 -8.31
C SER A 33 -11.71 -36.50 -8.00
N ALA A 34 -11.50 -35.91 -6.82
CA ALA A 34 -12.14 -34.67 -6.43
C ALA A 34 -11.45 -33.48 -7.10
N GLU A 35 -12.26 -32.56 -7.62
CA GLU A 35 -11.80 -31.20 -7.92
C GLU A 35 -11.67 -30.45 -6.60
N TYR A 36 -10.51 -29.85 -6.36
CA TYR A 36 -10.23 -29.11 -5.13
C TYR A 36 -10.52 -27.64 -5.34
N THR A 37 -11.29 -27.07 -4.41
CA THR A 37 -11.69 -25.66 -4.45
C THR A 37 -11.06 -24.85 -3.32
N ARG A 38 -10.18 -25.47 -2.52
CA ARG A 38 -9.61 -24.90 -1.29
C ARG A 38 -8.19 -25.44 -1.05
N ASP A 39 -7.42 -24.69 -0.30
CA ASP A 39 -6.05 -25.09 0.07
C ASP A 39 -6.02 -26.11 1.22
N ALA A 40 -4.92 -26.86 1.30
CA ALA A 40 -4.70 -27.92 2.28
C ALA A 40 -4.92 -27.46 3.72
N LYS A 41 -4.41 -26.27 4.05
CA LYS A 41 -4.55 -25.64 5.36
C LYS A 41 -6.01 -25.44 5.77
N VAL A 42 -6.84 -24.98 4.83
CA VAL A 42 -8.25 -24.66 5.10
C VAL A 42 -9.02 -25.95 5.37
N TYR A 43 -8.80 -26.98 4.55
CA TYR A 43 -9.34 -28.31 4.79
C TYR A 43 -8.97 -28.82 6.19
N MET A 44 -7.70 -28.73 6.59
CA MET A 44 -7.25 -29.22 7.89
C MET A 44 -7.82 -28.41 9.07
N THR A 45 -7.87 -27.09 8.96
CA THR A 45 -8.27 -26.19 10.06
C THR A 45 -9.75 -26.31 10.38
N GLU A 46 -10.61 -26.22 9.37
CA GLU A 46 -12.05 -26.24 9.59
C GLU A 46 -12.56 -27.63 9.98
N ALA A 47 -11.96 -28.68 9.41
CA ALA A 47 -12.20 -30.06 9.77
C ALA A 47 -11.98 -30.30 11.25
N THR A 48 -10.78 -29.95 11.72
CA THR A 48 -10.34 -30.19 13.10
C THR A 48 -11.10 -29.33 14.10
N GLN A 49 -11.43 -28.08 13.76
CA GLN A 49 -12.28 -27.23 14.59
C GLN A 49 -13.72 -27.75 14.68
N ALA A 50 -14.32 -28.21 13.58
CA ALA A 50 -15.66 -28.79 13.56
C ALA A 50 -15.75 -30.10 14.35
N LEU A 51 -14.63 -30.83 14.48
CA LEU A 51 -14.57 -32.04 15.30
C LEU A 51 -14.55 -31.76 16.80
N ARG A 52 -14.05 -30.60 17.23
CA ARG A 52 -13.78 -30.26 18.64
C ARG A 52 -14.97 -30.52 19.59
N PRO A 53 -16.25 -30.21 19.25
CA PRO A 53 -17.40 -30.50 20.12
C PRO A 53 -17.65 -32.00 20.37
N TYR A 54 -17.13 -32.87 19.51
CA TYR A 54 -17.38 -34.30 19.52
C TYR A 54 -16.24 -35.13 20.14
N VAL A 55 -15.18 -34.47 20.61
CA VAL A 55 -14.05 -35.10 21.32
C VAL A 55 -14.17 -34.86 22.82
N GLY A 56 -14.34 -35.93 23.61
CA GLY A 56 -14.55 -35.82 25.06
C GLY A 56 -13.40 -35.13 25.79
N GLY A 57 -13.72 -34.33 26.81
CA GLY A 57 -12.82 -33.38 27.51
C GLY A 57 -11.58 -33.93 28.24
N GLY A 58 -11.25 -35.22 28.10
CA GLY A 58 -9.99 -35.81 28.57
C GLY A 58 -9.07 -36.33 27.44
N LEU A 59 -9.55 -36.31 26.18
CA LEU A 59 -8.82 -36.71 24.97
C LEU A 59 -8.60 -35.54 24.00
N GLY A 60 -9.31 -34.42 24.21
CA GLY A 60 -9.30 -33.23 23.36
C GLY A 60 -7.94 -32.53 23.22
N ASP A 61 -7.07 -32.60 24.22
CA ASP A 61 -5.80 -31.83 24.26
C ASP A 61 -4.61 -32.46 23.49
N SER A 62 -4.59 -33.79 23.26
CA SER A 62 -3.33 -34.47 22.90
C SER A 62 -3.06 -34.70 21.41
N ARG A 63 -4.06 -34.44 20.53
CA ARG A 63 -4.01 -34.85 19.12
C ARG A 63 -4.59 -33.84 18.12
N ILE A 64 -5.50 -32.95 18.54
CA ILE A 64 -6.07 -31.90 17.69
C ILE A 64 -5.30 -30.59 17.82
N ASP A 65 -5.01 -30.17 19.05
CA ASP A 65 -4.33 -28.90 19.29
C ASP A 65 -2.89 -28.85 18.72
N PRO A 66 -2.10 -29.94 18.69
CA PRO A 66 -0.84 -29.95 17.95
C PRO A 66 -1.02 -29.65 16.45
N VAL A 67 -2.02 -30.24 15.80
CA VAL A 67 -2.31 -30.01 14.36
C VAL A 67 -2.73 -28.55 14.14
N LEU A 68 -3.58 -27.99 15.00
CA LEU A 68 -3.99 -26.60 14.93
C LEU A 68 -2.84 -25.62 15.23
N ALA A 69 -1.91 -25.98 16.13
CA ALA A 69 -0.74 -25.18 16.43
C ALA A 69 0.25 -25.16 15.25
N ASP A 70 0.42 -26.29 14.56
CA ASP A 70 1.27 -26.39 13.38
C ASP A 70 0.78 -25.46 12.25
N VAL A 71 -0.52 -25.46 11.98
CA VAL A 71 -1.15 -24.59 10.96
C VAL A 71 -0.78 -23.10 11.13
N GLY A 72 -0.57 -22.65 12.36
CA GLY A 72 -0.21 -21.27 12.65
C GLY A 72 1.30 -20.97 12.64
N SER A 73 2.17 -21.98 12.59
CA SER A 73 3.61 -21.80 12.87
C SER A 73 4.57 -22.54 11.94
N ARG A 74 4.11 -23.56 11.22
CA ARG A 74 4.95 -24.46 10.41
C ARG A 74 4.65 -24.43 8.92
N TYR A 75 3.57 -23.75 8.55
CA TYR A 75 3.15 -23.57 7.16
C TYR A 75 3.74 -22.26 6.64
N PHE A 76 4.23 -22.29 5.41
CA PHE A 76 4.66 -21.10 4.70
C PHE A 76 3.46 -20.40 4.04
N ASP A 77 2.53 -21.17 3.48
CA ASP A 77 1.28 -20.66 2.92
C ASP A 77 0.16 -21.71 3.06
N GLY A 78 -0.92 -21.62 2.28
CA GLY A 78 -2.02 -22.59 2.28
C GLY A 78 -1.65 -24.01 1.83
N ALA A 79 -0.53 -24.17 1.11
CA ALA A 79 -0.14 -25.38 0.38
C ALA A 79 1.29 -25.87 0.71
N ARG A 80 2.13 -25.05 1.34
CA ARG A 80 3.56 -25.31 1.58
C ARG A 80 3.93 -25.27 3.06
N LEU A 81 4.92 -26.07 3.44
CA LEU A 81 5.51 -26.10 4.78
C LEU A 81 6.85 -25.39 4.77
N ASN A 82 7.23 -24.71 5.86
CA ASN A 82 8.45 -23.91 5.93
C ASN A 82 9.74 -24.69 5.60
N GLY A 83 9.74 -26.00 5.84
CA GLY A 83 10.77 -26.88 5.31
C GLY A 83 10.72 -28.30 5.85
N ALA A 84 11.75 -29.10 5.58
CA ALA A 84 11.79 -30.53 5.89
C ALA A 84 11.60 -30.85 7.39
N ALA A 85 12.17 -30.04 8.29
CA ALA A 85 12.03 -30.25 9.73
C ALA A 85 10.59 -30.04 10.21
N ASP A 86 9.93 -28.98 9.71
CA ASP A 86 8.53 -28.71 9.98
C ASP A 86 7.62 -29.76 9.34
N GLY A 87 7.94 -30.19 8.12
CA GLY A 87 7.32 -31.32 7.45
C GLY A 87 7.29 -32.58 8.30
N ALA A 88 8.42 -32.98 8.86
CA ALA A 88 8.49 -34.17 9.70
C ALA A 88 7.53 -34.11 10.90
N VAL A 89 7.39 -32.95 11.54
CA VAL A 89 6.47 -32.75 12.68
C VAL A 89 5.01 -32.77 12.23
N VAL A 90 4.68 -32.02 11.16
CA VAL A 90 3.32 -31.93 10.61
C VAL A 90 2.82 -33.31 10.19
N TRP A 91 3.63 -34.07 9.45
CA TRP A 91 3.27 -35.41 9.00
C TRP A 91 3.05 -36.40 10.15
N ASP A 92 3.86 -36.32 11.23
CA ASP A 92 3.66 -37.14 12.43
C ASP A 92 2.33 -36.81 13.13
N ASN A 93 2.03 -35.51 13.32
CA ASN A 93 0.78 -35.06 13.93
C ASN A 93 -0.45 -35.47 13.10
N LEU A 94 -0.39 -35.33 11.77
CA LEU A 94 -1.49 -35.71 10.87
C LEU A 94 -1.71 -37.24 10.84
N GLN A 95 -0.65 -38.06 10.87
CA GLN A 95 -0.77 -39.51 10.98
C GLN A 95 -1.41 -39.93 12.32
N HIS A 96 -1.04 -39.27 13.41
CA HIS A 96 -1.67 -39.49 14.71
C HIS A 96 -3.16 -39.11 14.72
N LEU A 97 -3.54 -38.03 14.04
CA LEU A 97 -4.94 -37.62 13.87
C LEU A 97 -5.73 -38.65 13.03
N GLU A 98 -5.17 -39.13 11.92
CA GLU A 98 -5.79 -40.17 11.07
C GLU A 98 -6.04 -41.46 11.87
N SER A 99 -5.03 -41.93 12.60
CA SER A 99 -5.14 -43.11 13.46
C SER A 99 -6.23 -42.95 14.53
N PHE A 100 -6.34 -41.75 15.13
CA PHE A 100 -7.40 -41.42 16.08
C PHE A 100 -8.78 -41.50 15.41
N LEU A 101 -8.97 -40.85 14.27
CA LEU A 101 -10.24 -40.84 13.54
C LEU A 101 -10.69 -42.24 13.13
N LYS A 102 -9.76 -43.05 12.62
CA LYS A 102 -9.99 -44.45 12.27
C LYS A 102 -10.49 -45.27 13.45
N SER A 103 -9.87 -45.14 14.63
CA SER A 103 -10.27 -45.86 15.83
C SER A 103 -11.74 -45.59 16.23
N ARG A 104 -12.25 -44.38 15.94
CA ARG A 104 -13.62 -43.97 16.25
C ARG A 104 -14.65 -44.49 15.26
N MET A 105 -14.26 -44.75 14.01
CA MET A 105 -15.14 -45.31 12.99
C MET A 105 -15.25 -46.85 13.04
N THR A 106 -14.31 -47.53 13.70
CA THR A 106 -14.28 -49.02 13.78
C THR A 106 -14.78 -49.61 15.11
N GLY A 107 -15.20 -48.77 16.07
CA GLY A 107 -15.66 -49.20 17.40
C GLY A 107 -17.12 -49.67 17.46
N ALA A 108 -17.42 -50.64 18.35
CA ALA A 108 -18.79 -51.16 18.56
C ALA A 108 -19.65 -50.20 19.40
N SER A 109 -20.23 -49.19 18.75
CA SER A 109 -21.51 -48.51 19.02
C SER A 109 -21.43 -47.15 18.30
N PRO A 110 -22.29 -46.83 17.33
CA PRO A 110 -22.18 -45.58 16.60
C PRO A 110 -22.45 -44.41 17.56
N PRO A 111 -21.58 -43.40 17.64
CA PRO A 111 -22.02 -42.12 18.17
C PRO A 111 -23.10 -41.60 17.21
N ASN A 112 -24.20 -41.05 17.74
CA ASN A 112 -25.36 -40.56 16.98
C ASN A 112 -24.95 -39.86 15.67
N GLY A 113 -25.74 -39.99 14.60
CA GLY A 113 -25.34 -39.70 13.21
C GLY A 113 -24.52 -38.42 12.95
N GLU A 114 -24.74 -37.32 13.68
CA GLU A 114 -23.94 -36.08 13.56
C GLU A 114 -22.47 -36.24 13.96
N ALA A 115 -22.18 -37.00 15.02
CA ALA A 115 -20.81 -37.22 15.47
C ALA A 115 -20.06 -38.15 14.51
N GLU A 116 -20.70 -39.20 14.00
CA GLU A 116 -20.14 -40.04 12.95
C GLU A 116 -19.82 -39.21 11.70
N GLN A 117 -20.75 -38.38 11.25
CA GLN A 117 -20.55 -37.47 10.12
C GLN A 117 -19.38 -36.49 10.35
N ALA A 118 -19.23 -35.93 11.55
CA ALA A 118 -18.11 -35.03 11.86
C ALA A 118 -16.74 -35.75 11.78
N HIS A 119 -16.65 -37.00 12.25
CA HIS A 119 -15.42 -37.80 12.15
C HIS A 119 -15.10 -38.18 10.71
N VAL A 120 -16.12 -38.59 9.94
CA VAL A 120 -15.98 -38.90 8.50
C VAL A 120 -15.50 -37.69 7.73
N ARG A 121 -16.15 -36.53 7.94
CA ARG A 121 -15.76 -35.26 7.32
C ARG A 121 -14.32 -34.92 7.67
N THR A 122 -13.96 -34.98 8.96
CA THR A 122 -12.60 -34.62 9.40
C THR A 122 -11.55 -35.51 8.77
N LEU A 123 -11.81 -36.81 8.67
CA LEU A 123 -10.90 -37.75 8.03
C LEU A 123 -10.70 -37.40 6.54
N VAL A 124 -11.80 -37.20 5.82
CA VAL A 124 -11.76 -36.90 4.39
C VAL A 124 -11.01 -35.61 4.14
N GLU A 125 -11.33 -34.54 4.89
CA GLU A 125 -10.67 -33.24 4.75
C GLU A 125 -9.18 -33.30 5.15
N THR A 126 -8.82 -34.08 6.18
CA THR A 126 -7.41 -34.30 6.57
C THR A 126 -6.63 -35.02 5.47
N LEU A 127 -7.19 -36.11 4.93
CA LEU A 127 -6.56 -36.89 3.85
C LEU A 127 -6.47 -36.09 2.54
N THR A 128 -7.49 -35.29 2.23
CA THR A 128 -7.48 -34.34 1.13
C THR A 128 -6.36 -33.31 1.30
N GLY A 129 -6.24 -32.69 2.47
CA GLY A 129 -5.17 -31.75 2.75
C GLY A 129 -3.78 -32.38 2.62
N MET A 130 -3.59 -33.60 3.15
CA MET A 130 -2.33 -34.35 3.00
C MET A 130 -1.98 -34.60 1.53
N ARG A 131 -2.97 -35.00 0.73
CA ARG A 131 -2.77 -35.21 -0.71
C ARG A 131 -2.40 -33.89 -1.40
N LEU A 132 -3.09 -32.80 -1.09
CA LEU A 132 -2.81 -31.47 -1.65
C LEU A 132 -1.41 -30.97 -1.30
N LEU A 133 -0.94 -31.15 -0.06
CA LEU A 133 0.46 -30.84 0.31
C LEU A 133 1.45 -31.62 -0.57
N SER A 134 1.20 -32.92 -0.76
CA SER A 134 2.08 -33.79 -1.54
C SER A 134 2.09 -33.40 -3.02
N ASP A 135 0.94 -33.02 -3.55
CA ASP A 135 0.78 -32.57 -4.94
C ASP A 135 1.48 -31.23 -5.16
N ALA A 136 1.31 -30.26 -4.26
CA ALA A 136 2.00 -28.98 -4.31
C ALA A 136 3.53 -29.14 -4.30
N ALA A 137 4.09 -30.02 -3.47
CA ALA A 137 5.52 -30.30 -3.47
C ALA A 137 6.03 -30.93 -4.79
N ILE A 138 5.19 -31.69 -5.50
CA ILE A 138 5.52 -32.23 -6.83
C ILE A 138 5.46 -31.13 -7.88
N GLN A 139 4.47 -30.23 -7.80
CA GLN A 139 4.34 -29.09 -8.71
C GLN A 139 5.53 -28.14 -8.56
N ASP A 140 5.89 -27.76 -7.32
CA ASP A 140 7.07 -26.94 -7.06
C ASP A 140 8.34 -27.60 -7.64
N ALA A 141 8.48 -28.92 -7.47
CA ALA A 141 9.61 -29.67 -8.03
C ALA A 141 9.61 -29.69 -9.56
N GLU A 142 8.44 -29.87 -10.21
CA GLU A 142 8.32 -29.78 -11.68
C GLU A 142 8.61 -28.39 -12.21
N ALA A 143 8.11 -27.33 -11.57
CA ALA A 143 8.41 -25.96 -11.95
C ALA A 143 9.93 -25.71 -11.90
N THR A 144 10.58 -26.17 -10.81
CA THR A 144 12.02 -25.99 -10.61
C THR A 144 12.86 -26.67 -11.70
N ILE A 145 12.62 -27.95 -12.03
CA ILE A 145 13.53 -28.72 -12.92
C ILE A 145 12.95 -29.10 -14.28
N GLY A 146 11.67 -28.85 -14.50
CA GLY A 146 10.92 -29.16 -15.73
C GLY A 146 11.57 -28.60 -16.99
N PRO A 147 11.95 -27.31 -17.02
CA PRO A 147 12.63 -26.69 -18.17
C PRO A 147 13.88 -27.45 -18.63
N PHE A 148 14.61 -28.09 -17.72
CA PHE A 148 15.81 -28.87 -18.05
C PHE A 148 15.53 -30.18 -18.80
N ARG A 149 14.26 -30.51 -19.08
CA ARG A 149 13.90 -31.60 -20.01
C ARG A 149 13.95 -31.17 -21.49
N ALA A 150 14.03 -29.87 -21.77
CA ALA A 150 14.04 -29.34 -23.12
C ALA A 150 15.27 -29.78 -23.94
N SER A 151 15.17 -29.65 -25.26
CA SER A 151 16.25 -29.98 -26.20
C SER A 151 16.42 -28.84 -27.22
N PRO A 152 17.48 -28.03 -27.13
CA PRO A 152 18.61 -28.16 -26.20
C PRO A 152 18.22 -27.86 -24.74
N MET A 153 18.94 -28.47 -23.79
CA MET A 153 18.76 -28.20 -22.36
C MET A 153 19.27 -26.79 -22.03
N PRO A 154 18.56 -26.01 -21.19
CA PRO A 154 19.04 -24.73 -20.68
C PRO A 154 20.40 -24.83 -20.00
N ALA A 155 21.23 -23.80 -20.14
CA ALA A 155 22.58 -23.76 -19.60
C ALA A 155 22.78 -22.53 -18.69
N PRO A 156 23.51 -22.67 -17.57
CA PRO A 156 24.20 -23.88 -17.10
C PRO A 156 23.26 -24.86 -16.39
N ALA A 157 23.44 -26.16 -16.63
CA ALA A 157 22.71 -27.18 -15.88
C ALA A 157 23.14 -27.18 -14.40
N PRO A 158 22.20 -27.15 -13.44
CA PRO A 158 22.53 -27.11 -12.02
C PRO A 158 23.17 -28.42 -11.55
N ALA A 159 24.04 -28.33 -10.55
CA ALA A 159 24.62 -29.51 -9.93
C ALA A 159 23.53 -30.32 -9.18
N GLY A 160 23.55 -31.65 -9.32
CA GLY A 160 22.56 -32.52 -8.66
C GLY A 160 21.24 -32.69 -9.43
N LEU A 161 21.15 -32.21 -10.67
CA LEU A 161 19.96 -32.31 -11.51
C LEU A 161 19.50 -33.76 -11.76
N THR A 162 20.44 -34.72 -11.88
CA THR A 162 20.10 -36.13 -12.08
C THR A 162 19.40 -36.72 -10.85
N GLU A 163 19.91 -36.43 -9.66
CA GLU A 163 19.30 -36.83 -8.41
C GLU A 163 17.97 -36.12 -8.17
N ALA A 164 17.85 -34.85 -8.58
CA ALA A 164 16.60 -34.10 -8.52
C ALA A 164 15.49 -34.75 -9.38
N PHE A 165 15.79 -35.16 -10.62
CA PHE A 165 14.83 -35.91 -11.43
C PHE A 165 14.43 -37.25 -10.81
N ALA A 166 15.37 -37.95 -10.16
CA ALA A 166 15.07 -39.20 -9.46
C ALA A 166 14.15 -38.98 -8.24
N ASP A 167 14.39 -37.91 -7.46
CA ASP A 167 13.54 -37.52 -6.33
C ASP A 167 12.11 -37.17 -6.81
N LEU A 168 11.98 -36.46 -7.93
CA LEU A 168 10.70 -36.12 -8.56
C LEU A 168 9.94 -37.35 -9.08
N ASP A 169 10.62 -38.28 -9.73
CA ASP A 169 10.02 -39.55 -10.17
C ASP A 169 9.52 -40.37 -8.96
N GLU A 170 10.29 -40.40 -7.87
CA GLU A 170 9.89 -41.04 -6.61
C GLU A 170 8.68 -40.36 -5.96
N ALA A 171 8.62 -39.03 -6.01
CA ALA A 171 7.51 -38.24 -5.50
C ALA A 171 6.20 -38.60 -6.25
N LYS A 172 6.23 -38.56 -7.59
CA LYS A 172 5.09 -38.93 -8.44
C LYS A 172 4.63 -40.37 -8.24
N ALA A 173 5.58 -41.31 -8.20
CA ALA A 173 5.26 -42.72 -7.98
C ALA A 173 4.60 -42.94 -6.59
N SER A 174 5.08 -42.22 -5.57
CA SER A 174 4.53 -42.29 -4.22
C SER A 174 3.13 -41.69 -4.12
N LEU A 175 2.87 -40.55 -4.77
CA LEU A 175 1.53 -39.95 -4.82
C LEU A 175 0.54 -40.85 -5.58
N ALA A 176 0.94 -41.38 -6.74
CA ALA A 176 0.12 -42.34 -7.49
C ALA A 176 -0.23 -43.58 -6.65
N LYS A 177 0.71 -44.04 -5.81
CA LYS A 177 0.47 -45.15 -4.89
C LYS A 177 -0.49 -44.78 -3.76
N SER A 178 -0.34 -43.58 -3.20
CA SER A 178 -1.28 -43.03 -2.21
C SER A 178 -2.70 -42.99 -2.79
N ASP A 179 -2.87 -42.46 -4.00
CA ASP A 179 -4.15 -42.38 -4.70
C ASP A 179 -4.77 -43.76 -4.96
N GLU A 180 -3.96 -44.75 -5.33
CA GLU A 180 -4.42 -46.14 -5.47
C GLU A 180 -4.97 -46.70 -4.15
N LEU A 181 -4.31 -46.39 -3.03
CA LEU A 181 -4.70 -46.86 -1.69
C LEU A 181 -5.93 -46.13 -1.17
N LEU A 182 -6.07 -44.82 -1.44
CA LEU A 182 -7.27 -44.05 -1.12
C LEU A 182 -8.49 -44.58 -1.87
N ARG A 183 -8.39 -44.88 -3.18
CA ARG A 183 -9.46 -45.54 -3.96
C ARG A 183 -9.88 -46.89 -3.36
N LYS A 184 -8.97 -47.58 -2.68
CA LYS A 184 -9.21 -48.85 -1.96
C LYS A 184 -9.65 -48.65 -0.50
N ALA A 185 -9.95 -47.43 -0.08
CA ALA A 185 -10.29 -47.05 1.29
C ALA A 185 -9.26 -47.54 2.33
N SER A 186 -7.97 -47.43 1.99
CA SER A 186 -6.83 -47.83 2.83
C SER A 186 -6.01 -46.59 3.25
N PRO A 187 -6.51 -45.75 4.17
CA PRO A 187 -5.94 -44.43 4.47
C PRO A 187 -4.56 -44.48 5.13
N GLU A 188 -4.35 -45.33 6.14
CA GLU A 188 -3.07 -45.47 6.85
C GLU A 188 -1.84 -45.73 5.95
N PRO A 189 -1.84 -46.74 5.03
CA PRO A 189 -0.74 -46.86 4.10
C PRO A 189 -0.72 -45.73 3.04
N ALA A 190 -1.87 -45.11 2.73
CA ALA A 190 -1.92 -43.98 1.82
C ALA A 190 -1.20 -42.75 2.40
N THR A 191 -1.39 -42.44 3.68
CA THR A 191 -0.74 -41.29 4.35
C THR A 191 0.78 -41.45 4.42
N VAL A 192 1.28 -42.68 4.60
CA VAL A 192 2.73 -42.98 4.53
C VAL A 192 3.27 -42.67 3.12
N HIS A 193 2.56 -43.07 2.08
CA HIS A 193 2.95 -42.78 0.70
C HIS A 193 2.80 -41.29 0.33
N ALA A 194 1.79 -40.59 0.88
CA ALA A 194 1.64 -39.14 0.74
C ALA A 194 2.82 -38.39 1.40
N ALA A 195 3.16 -38.74 2.64
CA ALA A 195 4.31 -38.14 3.34
C ALA A 195 5.63 -38.37 2.58
N LYS A 196 5.80 -39.56 2.00
CA LYS A 196 6.95 -39.87 1.14
C LYS A 196 6.94 -39.05 -0.15
N ALA A 197 5.78 -38.89 -0.79
CA ALA A 197 5.63 -38.07 -1.98
C ALA A 197 6.03 -36.62 -1.70
N TRP A 198 5.49 -36.03 -0.63
CA TRP A 198 5.84 -34.69 -0.17
C TRP A 198 7.34 -34.53 0.09
N THR A 199 7.92 -35.44 0.87
CA THR A 199 9.35 -35.38 1.23
C THR A 199 10.23 -35.45 -0.02
N SER A 200 9.90 -36.34 -0.96
CA SER A 200 10.69 -36.52 -2.19
C SER A 200 10.55 -35.29 -3.12
N GLY A 201 9.36 -34.69 -3.22
CA GLY A 201 9.18 -33.42 -3.94
C GLY A 201 10.00 -32.28 -3.31
N TYR A 202 9.90 -32.10 -1.99
CA TYR A 202 10.66 -31.06 -1.28
C TYR A 202 12.18 -31.28 -1.32
N ASN A 203 12.65 -32.53 -1.44
CA ASN A 203 14.07 -32.83 -1.62
C ASN A 203 14.64 -32.21 -2.91
N VAL A 204 13.83 -32.02 -3.96
CA VAL A 204 14.27 -31.34 -5.19
C VAL A 204 14.67 -29.90 -4.89
N LEU A 205 13.78 -29.13 -4.24
CA LEU A 205 14.02 -27.73 -3.85
C LEU A 205 15.27 -27.62 -2.97
N SER A 206 15.31 -28.39 -1.88
CA SER A 206 16.41 -28.31 -0.90
C SER A 206 17.76 -28.77 -1.47
N ARG A 207 17.78 -29.72 -2.41
CA ARG A 207 18.99 -30.15 -3.11
C ARG A 207 19.59 -29.05 -3.97
N LEU A 208 18.72 -28.23 -4.57
CA LEU A 208 19.10 -27.15 -5.48
C LEU A 208 19.26 -25.81 -4.74
N GLY A 209 19.01 -25.79 -3.43
CA GLY A 209 19.16 -24.59 -2.61
C GLY A 209 18.06 -23.57 -2.80
N ILE A 210 16.90 -23.99 -3.31
CA ILE A 210 15.71 -23.15 -3.48
C ILE A 210 15.07 -22.90 -2.12
N THR A 211 14.69 -21.66 -1.85
CA THR A 211 14.02 -21.28 -0.60
C THR A 211 12.84 -20.37 -0.91
N TYR A 212 11.68 -20.57 -0.30
CA TYR A 212 10.48 -19.79 -0.66
C TYR A 212 10.61 -18.26 -0.54
N THR A 213 11.57 -17.73 0.21
CA THR A 213 11.81 -16.28 0.33
C THR A 213 13.10 -15.82 -0.37
N GLY A 214 13.77 -16.73 -1.07
CA GLY A 214 14.96 -16.44 -1.86
C GLY A 214 14.60 -15.82 -3.21
N ASP A 215 15.63 -15.44 -3.95
CA ASP A 215 15.58 -14.99 -5.35
C ASP A 215 16.83 -15.65 -5.98
N HIS A 216 16.66 -16.90 -6.39
CA HIS A 216 17.78 -17.80 -6.63
C HIS A 216 18.52 -17.51 -7.93
N ASP A 217 17.82 -17.05 -8.97
CA ASP A 217 18.40 -16.65 -10.24
C ASP A 217 18.70 -15.14 -10.33
N SER A 218 18.27 -14.36 -9.33
CA SER A 218 18.55 -12.93 -9.18
C SER A 218 17.88 -12.05 -10.25
N ASP A 219 16.72 -12.46 -10.74
CA ASP A 219 15.90 -11.66 -11.67
C ASP A 219 15.02 -10.61 -10.95
N GLY A 220 14.90 -10.74 -9.63
CA GLY A 220 14.12 -9.88 -8.75
C GLY A 220 12.72 -10.40 -8.39
N LEU A 221 12.33 -11.58 -8.88
CA LEU A 221 11.21 -12.36 -8.36
C LEU A 221 11.67 -13.23 -7.19
N VAL A 222 10.76 -13.48 -6.26
CA VAL A 222 11.03 -14.39 -5.15
C VAL A 222 10.63 -15.80 -5.56
N ASP A 223 11.44 -16.81 -5.21
CA ASP A 223 11.27 -18.22 -5.60
C ASP A 223 9.81 -18.71 -5.45
N VAL A 224 9.11 -18.34 -4.37
CA VAL A 224 7.73 -18.81 -4.17
C VAL A 224 6.72 -18.24 -5.17
N VAL A 225 6.99 -17.06 -5.71
CA VAL A 225 6.16 -16.44 -6.76
C VAL A 225 6.33 -17.25 -8.04
N GLU A 226 7.58 -17.45 -8.48
CA GLU A 226 7.90 -18.24 -9.68
C GLU A 226 7.28 -19.64 -9.61
N LEU A 227 7.48 -20.34 -8.48
CA LEU A 227 6.88 -21.66 -8.25
C LEU A 227 5.34 -21.65 -8.32
N ARG A 228 4.69 -20.54 -7.97
CA ARG A 228 3.22 -20.41 -8.04
C ARG A 228 2.72 -20.21 -9.47
N PHE A 229 3.52 -19.56 -10.32
CA PHE A 229 3.25 -19.40 -11.74
C PHE A 229 3.81 -20.55 -12.58
N GLY A 230 4.51 -21.49 -11.94
CA GLY A 230 5.07 -22.67 -12.59
C GLY A 230 6.38 -22.40 -13.33
N ALA A 231 6.96 -21.22 -13.12
CA ALA A 231 8.29 -20.80 -13.53
C ALA A 231 9.37 -21.41 -12.62
N SER A 232 10.59 -21.50 -13.13
CA SER A 232 11.74 -22.11 -12.48
C SER A 232 12.59 -21.06 -11.78
N PRO A 233 12.77 -21.14 -10.46
CA PRO A 233 13.71 -20.27 -9.72
C PRO A 233 15.18 -20.42 -10.11
N LEU A 234 15.49 -21.23 -11.12
CA LEU A 234 16.85 -21.45 -11.62
C LEU A 234 17.11 -20.71 -12.93
N LEU A 235 16.09 -20.11 -13.54
CA LEU A 235 16.12 -19.59 -14.89
C LEU A 235 15.33 -18.29 -14.99
N VAL A 236 16.01 -17.23 -15.43
CA VAL A 236 15.40 -15.91 -15.68
C VAL A 236 14.31 -15.96 -16.77
N ASP A 237 14.38 -16.96 -17.64
CA ASP A 237 13.45 -17.24 -18.74
C ASP A 237 13.28 -18.77 -18.80
N SER A 238 12.18 -19.24 -18.23
CA SER A 238 11.93 -20.65 -17.94
C SER A 238 11.54 -21.47 -19.15
N ASP A 239 10.87 -20.89 -20.15
CA ASP A 239 10.46 -21.58 -21.37
C ASP A 239 11.29 -21.21 -22.61
N SER A 240 12.23 -20.28 -22.44
CA SER A 240 13.22 -19.86 -23.43
C SER A 240 12.62 -19.23 -24.68
N ASP A 241 11.55 -18.48 -24.50
CA ASP A 241 10.84 -17.77 -25.56
C ASP A 241 11.36 -16.33 -25.78
N GLY A 242 12.16 -15.83 -24.84
CA GLY A 242 12.79 -14.51 -24.85
C GLY A 242 12.18 -13.52 -23.87
N LEU A 243 10.98 -13.79 -23.36
CA LEU A 243 10.41 -13.07 -22.23
C LEU A 243 11.00 -13.59 -20.91
N THR A 244 11.20 -12.69 -19.97
CA THR A 244 11.65 -13.08 -18.63
C THR A 244 10.45 -13.51 -17.79
N ASP A 245 10.64 -14.47 -16.89
CA ASP A 245 9.59 -14.96 -15.99
C ASP A 245 8.96 -13.79 -15.22
N LYS A 246 9.81 -12.85 -14.80
CA LYS A 246 9.41 -11.57 -14.23
C LYS A 246 8.45 -10.78 -15.11
N PHE A 247 8.83 -10.51 -16.36
CA PHE A 247 8.01 -9.71 -17.26
C PHE A 247 6.67 -10.39 -17.53
N GLU A 248 6.65 -11.71 -17.69
CA GLU A 248 5.40 -12.44 -17.90
C GLU A 248 4.48 -12.44 -16.68
N ILE A 249 5.05 -12.64 -15.49
CA ILE A 249 4.30 -12.69 -14.23
C ILE A 249 3.78 -11.30 -13.82
N THR A 250 4.48 -10.24 -14.21
CA THR A 250 4.09 -8.88 -13.84
C THR A 250 3.32 -8.20 -14.96
N GLU A 251 3.87 -8.08 -16.16
CA GLU A 251 3.30 -7.28 -17.26
C GLU A 251 2.24 -8.05 -18.06
N LEU A 252 2.39 -9.37 -18.19
CA LEU A 252 1.52 -10.22 -19.02
C LEU A 252 0.72 -11.24 -18.21
N ALA A 253 0.52 -10.98 -16.91
CA ALA A 253 -0.18 -11.88 -16.01
C ALA A 253 -1.58 -12.24 -16.52
N GLY A 254 -1.78 -13.51 -16.88
CA GLY A 254 -3.06 -14.02 -17.39
C GLY A 254 -3.24 -13.91 -18.91
N TRP A 255 -2.26 -13.35 -19.62
CA TRP A 255 -2.12 -13.42 -21.08
C TRP A 255 -1.15 -14.53 -21.45
N THR A 256 0.03 -14.53 -20.85
CA THR A 256 1.07 -15.55 -21.07
C THR A 256 1.23 -16.46 -19.86
N LYS A 257 2.08 -17.48 -20.00
CA LYS A 257 2.47 -18.41 -18.95
C LYS A 257 3.98 -18.58 -19.05
N ALA A 258 4.67 -18.20 -17.98
CA ALA A 258 6.13 -18.30 -17.84
C ALA A 258 6.74 -19.71 -17.89
N ASN A 259 5.99 -20.71 -18.35
CA ASN A 259 6.48 -22.06 -18.56
C ASN A 259 5.99 -22.67 -19.88
N SER A 260 5.54 -21.83 -20.80
CA SER A 260 4.96 -22.20 -22.07
C SER A 260 5.22 -21.11 -23.12
N ALA A 261 6.27 -21.30 -23.93
CA ALA A 261 6.70 -20.38 -24.98
C ALA A 261 5.66 -19.98 -26.05
N ASP A 262 4.50 -20.63 -26.05
CA ASP A 262 3.32 -20.36 -26.87
C ASP A 262 2.10 -20.72 -26.00
N SER A 263 1.57 -19.71 -25.30
CA SER A 263 0.59 -19.88 -24.23
C SER A 263 -0.82 -20.21 -24.72
N ASP A 264 -1.18 -19.73 -25.91
CA ASP A 264 -2.49 -19.90 -26.51
C ASP A 264 -2.52 -21.01 -27.60
N GLY A 265 -1.35 -21.45 -28.04
CA GLY A 265 -1.15 -22.53 -28.99
C GLY A 265 -1.42 -22.14 -30.44
N ASP A 266 -1.35 -20.85 -30.78
CA ASP A 266 -1.61 -20.35 -32.12
C ASP A 266 -0.42 -20.53 -33.10
N GLY A 267 0.76 -20.86 -32.55
CA GLY A 267 2.00 -21.10 -33.28
C GLY A 267 2.94 -19.90 -33.38
N THR A 268 2.56 -18.77 -32.79
CA THR A 268 3.42 -17.61 -32.48
C THR A 268 3.94 -17.80 -31.06
N SER A 269 5.20 -17.42 -30.81
CA SER A 269 5.74 -17.45 -29.45
C SER A 269 5.31 -16.19 -28.71
N ASP A 270 5.07 -16.28 -27.40
CA ASP A 270 4.55 -15.17 -26.59
C ASP A 270 5.44 -13.91 -26.72
N GLY A 271 6.77 -14.07 -26.76
CA GLY A 271 7.69 -12.95 -27.04
C GLY A 271 7.53 -12.27 -28.43
N GLN A 272 6.97 -12.96 -29.41
CA GLN A 272 6.72 -12.44 -30.77
C GLN A 272 5.29 -11.93 -30.98
N GLU A 273 4.42 -12.09 -30.01
CA GLU A 273 3.08 -11.52 -30.06
C GLU A 273 3.11 -9.99 -29.88
N ASP A 274 2.06 -9.33 -30.35
CA ASP A 274 1.81 -7.89 -30.22
C ASP A 274 0.44 -7.76 -29.55
N THR A 275 0.44 -7.77 -28.22
CA THR A 275 -0.75 -8.00 -27.39
C THR A 275 -1.72 -6.81 -27.43
N ASP A 276 -1.19 -5.58 -27.52
CA ASP A 276 -1.99 -4.35 -27.54
C ASP A 276 -2.13 -3.71 -28.92
N THR A 277 -1.49 -4.29 -29.94
CA THR A 277 -1.60 -3.95 -31.36
C THR A 277 -1.06 -2.57 -31.72
N ASP A 278 -0.01 -2.13 -31.02
CA ASP A 278 0.63 -0.84 -31.22
C ASP A 278 1.75 -0.88 -32.27
N GLY A 279 2.19 -2.08 -32.65
CA GLY A 279 3.25 -2.35 -33.63
C GLY A 279 4.60 -2.79 -33.03
N LEU A 280 4.72 -2.91 -31.72
CA LEU A 280 5.83 -3.54 -31.00
C LEU A 280 5.45 -4.98 -30.61
N THR A 281 6.44 -5.87 -30.54
CA THR A 281 6.22 -7.21 -29.99
C THR A 281 6.45 -7.18 -28.49
N ASN A 282 5.83 -8.08 -27.72
CA ASN A 282 6.03 -8.21 -26.27
C ASN A 282 7.53 -8.22 -25.89
N LEU A 283 8.38 -8.93 -26.65
CA LEU A 283 9.82 -8.93 -26.44
C LEU A 283 10.46 -7.55 -26.65
N ARG A 284 9.99 -6.80 -27.65
CA ARG A 284 10.51 -5.47 -27.95
C ARG A 284 10.10 -4.47 -26.89
N GLU A 285 8.91 -4.63 -26.33
CA GLU A 285 8.41 -3.82 -25.23
C GLU A 285 9.17 -4.10 -23.94
N GLN A 286 9.48 -5.38 -23.64
CA GLN A 286 10.38 -5.74 -22.56
C GLN A 286 11.76 -5.05 -22.69
N GLU A 287 12.33 -5.01 -23.89
CA GLU A 287 13.61 -4.34 -24.15
C GLU A 287 13.55 -2.82 -23.99
N LEU A 288 12.40 -2.22 -24.26
CA LEU A 288 12.17 -0.77 -24.21
C LEU A 288 11.69 -0.31 -22.83
N GLY A 289 11.12 -1.20 -22.03
CA GLY A 289 10.46 -0.89 -20.77
C GLY A 289 9.05 -0.32 -20.93
N THR A 290 8.43 -0.50 -22.11
CA THR A 290 7.03 -0.12 -22.39
C THR A 290 6.05 -1.20 -21.93
N SER A 291 4.76 -0.87 -21.89
CA SER A 291 3.71 -1.74 -21.37
C SER A 291 3.11 -2.61 -22.48
N PRO A 292 3.26 -3.96 -22.44
CA PRO A 292 2.74 -4.87 -23.47
C PRO A 292 1.22 -5.04 -23.49
N THR A 293 0.51 -4.21 -22.75
CA THR A 293 -0.96 -4.24 -22.71
C THR A 293 -1.55 -2.84 -22.81
N ASP A 294 -0.72 -1.83 -23.03
CA ASP A 294 -1.13 -0.44 -23.13
C ASP A 294 -0.39 0.23 -24.29
N PRO A 295 -1.09 0.52 -25.39
CA PRO A 295 -0.43 0.96 -26.61
C PRO A 295 0.24 2.34 -26.49
N ASP A 296 0.01 3.09 -25.42
CA ASP A 296 0.53 4.45 -25.19
C ASP A 296 0.99 4.53 -23.72
N THR A 297 2.23 4.11 -23.47
CA THR A 297 2.77 3.86 -22.12
C THR A 297 2.87 5.16 -21.31
N ASP A 298 3.24 6.27 -21.93
CA ASP A 298 3.38 7.57 -21.25
C ASP A 298 2.12 8.45 -21.30
N GLY A 299 1.12 8.04 -22.09
CA GLY A 299 -0.21 8.63 -22.12
C GLY A 299 -0.27 9.97 -22.85
N ASP A 300 0.68 10.28 -23.72
CA ASP A 300 0.73 11.55 -24.43
C ASP A 300 -0.17 11.61 -25.69
N GLY A 301 -0.75 10.47 -26.05
CA GLY A 301 -1.65 10.30 -27.19
C GLY A 301 -0.97 9.80 -28.46
N VAL A 302 0.32 9.46 -28.41
CA VAL A 302 1.05 8.74 -29.45
C VAL A 302 1.36 7.33 -28.95
N ASN A 303 1.12 6.32 -29.79
CA ASN A 303 1.38 4.95 -29.38
C ASN A 303 2.88 4.60 -29.45
N ASP A 304 3.36 3.73 -28.56
CA ASP A 304 4.79 3.47 -28.34
C ASP A 304 5.49 3.03 -29.63
N GLY A 305 4.86 2.16 -30.42
CA GLY A 305 5.34 1.73 -31.72
C GLY A 305 5.57 2.87 -32.72
N THR A 306 4.70 3.88 -32.74
CA THR A 306 4.89 5.08 -33.58
C THR A 306 6.04 5.94 -33.07
N GLU A 307 6.20 6.05 -31.76
CA GLU A 307 7.27 6.83 -31.16
C GLU A 307 8.65 6.22 -31.44
N VAL A 308 8.76 4.91 -31.28
CA VAL A 308 9.97 4.16 -31.64
C VAL A 308 10.26 4.29 -33.14
N GLU A 309 9.24 4.25 -34.01
CA GLU A 309 9.42 4.49 -35.45
C GLU A 309 9.93 5.92 -35.76
N ARG A 310 9.48 6.91 -34.98
CA ARG A 310 9.89 8.32 -35.10
C ARG A 310 11.22 8.63 -34.41
N GLY A 311 11.71 7.72 -33.57
CA GLY A 311 12.90 7.91 -32.74
C GLY A 311 12.68 8.83 -31.53
N THR A 312 11.43 8.98 -31.09
CA THR A 312 11.06 9.60 -29.81
C THR A 312 11.08 8.55 -28.70
N ASN A 313 10.87 8.97 -27.44
CA ASN A 313 11.03 8.10 -26.28
C ASN A 313 9.65 7.72 -25.71
N PRO A 314 9.19 6.46 -25.83
CA PRO A 314 7.84 6.04 -25.45
C PRO A 314 7.59 5.94 -23.93
N LEU A 315 8.51 6.48 -23.13
CA LEU A 315 8.43 6.51 -21.67
C LEU A 315 8.36 7.94 -21.14
N VAL A 316 8.31 8.93 -22.03
CA VAL A 316 8.41 10.34 -21.68
C VAL A 316 7.49 11.13 -22.59
N ALA A 317 6.37 11.57 -22.03
CA ALA A 317 5.40 12.37 -22.74
C ALA A 317 6.08 13.54 -23.47
N ASP A 318 5.98 13.56 -24.80
CA ASP A 318 6.63 14.55 -25.64
C ASP A 318 5.86 15.89 -25.53
N GLN A 319 6.20 16.68 -24.50
CA GLN A 319 5.64 18.02 -24.30
C GLN A 319 5.85 18.88 -25.55
N PRO A 320 4.82 19.60 -26.05
CA PRO A 320 5.04 20.60 -27.08
C PRO A 320 5.98 21.70 -26.54
N PRO A 321 6.98 22.16 -27.30
CA PRO A 321 7.93 23.15 -26.80
C PRO A 321 7.22 24.46 -26.48
N ALA A 322 7.49 24.99 -25.29
CA ALA A 322 7.05 26.32 -24.89
C ALA A 322 7.57 27.39 -25.88
N PRO A 323 6.75 28.40 -26.23
CA PRO A 323 7.20 29.47 -27.11
C PRO A 323 8.25 30.34 -26.40
N PRO A 324 9.35 30.74 -27.07
CA PRO A 324 10.33 31.64 -26.47
C PRO A 324 9.75 33.05 -26.32
N LEU A 325 9.83 33.63 -25.11
CA LEU A 325 9.54 35.04 -24.88
C LEU A 325 10.79 35.92 -25.05
N PRO A 326 10.66 37.16 -25.60
CA PRO A 326 11.80 38.00 -25.94
C PRO A 326 12.14 39.07 -24.89
N GLY A 327 13.40 39.06 -24.44
CA GLY A 327 14.24 40.25 -24.21
C GLY A 327 14.14 41.01 -22.88
N ASP A 328 15.20 40.95 -22.09
CA ASP A 328 15.42 41.66 -20.82
C ASP A 328 15.14 43.18 -20.88
N PRO A 329 14.32 43.72 -19.97
CA PRO A 329 14.41 45.10 -19.52
C PRO A 329 15.44 45.23 -18.38
N PRO A 330 15.97 46.46 -18.12
CA PRO A 330 16.96 46.69 -17.06
C PRO A 330 16.34 46.55 -15.66
N PRO A 331 17.15 46.27 -14.61
CA PRO A 331 16.66 46.00 -13.26
C PRO A 331 15.85 47.19 -12.72
N ILE A 332 14.59 46.92 -12.39
CA ILE A 332 13.71 47.86 -11.73
C ILE A 332 14.01 47.80 -10.22
N VAL A 333 14.14 48.97 -9.61
CA VAL A 333 14.21 49.09 -8.15
C VAL A 333 12.82 48.80 -7.60
N PRO A 334 12.63 47.88 -6.63
CA PRO A 334 11.32 47.47 -6.15
C PRO A 334 10.44 48.68 -5.84
N ALA A 335 9.31 48.79 -6.55
CA ALA A 335 8.34 49.84 -6.29
C ALA A 335 7.53 49.47 -5.03
N PRO A 336 7.05 50.44 -4.23
CA PRO A 336 6.42 50.17 -2.93
C PRO A 336 4.95 49.69 -3.01
N ASN A 337 4.52 49.04 -4.09
CA ASN A 337 3.12 48.71 -4.37
C ASN A 337 2.94 47.23 -4.75
N ASP A 338 1.68 46.77 -4.82
CA ASP A 338 1.26 45.43 -5.26
C ASP A 338 1.54 45.19 -6.76
N THR A 339 2.72 45.58 -7.25
CA THR A 339 3.21 45.27 -8.59
C THR A 339 3.81 43.86 -8.55
N ASP A 340 3.48 43.10 -9.57
CA ASP A 340 3.89 41.74 -9.88
C ASP A 340 4.40 41.85 -11.32
N THR A 341 5.72 41.93 -11.46
CA THR A 341 6.38 42.39 -12.69
C THR A 341 6.43 41.31 -13.77
N ASP A 342 6.56 40.05 -13.38
CA ASP A 342 6.62 38.90 -14.28
C ASP A 342 5.30 38.11 -14.36
N GLY A 343 4.36 38.36 -13.45
CA GLY A 343 2.99 37.87 -13.51
C GLY A 343 2.81 36.45 -12.99
N ASP A 344 3.70 35.98 -12.11
CA ASP A 344 3.68 34.62 -11.56
C ASP A 344 2.74 34.47 -10.34
N GLY A 345 2.25 35.60 -9.82
CA GLY A 345 1.36 35.66 -8.66
C GLY A 345 2.01 36.19 -7.38
N LEU A 346 3.33 36.35 -7.34
CA LEU A 346 4.07 37.03 -6.28
C LEU A 346 4.23 38.51 -6.60
N THR A 347 4.17 39.36 -5.57
CA THR A 347 4.49 40.79 -5.77
C THR A 347 6.01 40.98 -5.76
N ASP A 348 6.55 41.96 -6.48
CA ASP A 348 7.98 42.35 -6.47
C ASP A 348 8.57 42.47 -5.04
N VAL A 349 7.72 42.84 -4.08
CA VAL A 349 8.08 42.95 -2.66
C VAL A 349 8.24 41.58 -2.00
N ALA A 350 7.33 40.65 -2.27
CA ALA A 350 7.39 39.28 -1.77
C ALA A 350 8.61 38.55 -2.35
N GLU A 351 8.81 38.69 -3.66
CA GLU A 351 9.97 38.13 -4.36
C GLU A 351 11.29 38.67 -3.81
N GLY A 352 11.35 39.98 -3.55
CA GLY A 352 12.52 40.59 -2.90
C GLY A 352 12.77 40.12 -1.46
N GLU A 353 11.75 39.64 -0.74
CA GLU A 353 11.92 39.01 0.57
C GLU A 353 12.40 37.56 0.45
N MET A 354 11.90 36.84 -0.57
CA MET A 354 12.17 35.43 -0.86
C MET A 354 13.44 35.18 -1.68
N LEU A 355 14.04 36.25 -2.25
CA LEU A 355 15.20 36.23 -3.16
C LEU A 355 14.95 35.64 -4.55
N THR A 356 13.70 35.54 -4.97
CA THR A 356 13.34 35.24 -6.35
C THR A 356 13.55 36.46 -7.25
N ASP A 357 13.64 36.24 -8.57
CA ASP A 357 13.89 37.31 -9.55
C ASP A 357 12.57 37.89 -10.06
N VAL A 358 12.31 39.15 -9.70
CA VAL A 358 11.13 39.96 -10.11
C VAL A 358 10.87 40.07 -11.61
N ASN A 359 11.71 39.50 -12.48
CA ASN A 359 11.50 39.49 -13.92
C ASN A 359 11.46 38.06 -14.50
N ASN A 360 11.42 37.04 -13.64
CA ASN A 360 11.53 35.65 -14.03
C ASN A 360 10.58 34.78 -13.20
N VAL A 361 9.51 34.35 -13.86
CA VAL A 361 8.43 33.56 -13.25
C VAL A 361 8.86 32.23 -12.62
N ASP A 362 10.06 31.72 -12.90
CA ASP A 362 10.60 30.43 -12.46
C ASP A 362 12.10 30.62 -12.16
N SER A 363 12.41 30.94 -10.90
CA SER A 363 13.73 31.45 -10.49
C SER A 363 14.83 30.38 -10.49
N ASP A 364 14.51 29.11 -10.29
CA ASP A 364 15.46 27.99 -10.32
C ASP A 364 15.43 27.18 -11.63
N GLY A 365 14.46 27.44 -12.50
CA GLY A 365 14.34 26.87 -13.83
C GLY A 365 13.85 25.43 -13.80
N ASP A 366 13.08 25.06 -12.77
CA ASP A 366 12.63 23.69 -12.60
C ASP A 366 11.33 23.35 -13.34
N GLY A 367 10.59 24.37 -13.81
CA GLY A 367 9.33 24.23 -14.54
C GLY A 367 8.08 24.55 -13.72
N LEU A 368 8.20 24.73 -12.41
CA LEU A 368 7.19 25.37 -11.56
C LEU A 368 7.46 26.88 -11.48
N SER A 369 6.42 27.69 -11.28
CA SER A 369 6.60 29.13 -11.09
C SER A 369 6.77 29.47 -9.62
N ASP A 370 7.53 30.51 -9.28
CA ASP A 370 7.83 30.84 -7.89
C ASP A 370 6.53 31.03 -7.06
N GLY A 371 5.53 31.69 -7.66
CA GLY A 371 4.20 31.83 -7.07
C GLY A 371 3.44 30.52 -6.87
N VAL A 372 3.58 29.53 -7.75
CA VAL A 372 2.98 28.20 -7.58
C VAL A 372 3.70 27.44 -6.47
N GLU A 373 5.02 27.48 -6.45
CA GLU A 373 5.81 26.84 -5.42
C GLU A 373 5.52 27.41 -4.04
N VAL A 374 5.34 28.72 -3.92
CA VAL A 374 5.08 29.41 -2.66
C VAL A 374 3.61 29.32 -2.23
N ASP A 375 2.67 29.75 -3.09
CA ASP A 375 1.25 29.90 -2.71
C ASP A 375 0.47 28.58 -2.80
N GLN A 376 0.87 27.70 -3.71
CA GLN A 376 0.30 26.37 -3.84
C GLN A 376 1.17 25.40 -3.02
N TRP A 377 2.38 25.05 -3.45
CA TRP A 377 3.10 23.92 -2.84
C TRP A 377 3.77 24.21 -1.49
N GLY A 378 4.04 25.45 -1.13
CA GLY A 378 4.80 25.83 0.05
C GLY A 378 6.24 25.28 0.09
N ILE A 379 6.84 25.06 -1.07
CA ILE A 379 8.21 24.54 -1.30
C ILE A 379 9.17 25.71 -1.64
N ASN A 380 10.44 25.44 -1.96
CA ASN A 380 11.48 26.47 -2.08
C ASN A 380 11.72 26.89 -3.55
N PRO A 381 11.30 28.09 -3.98
CA PRO A 381 11.39 28.58 -5.38
C PRO A 381 12.80 28.89 -5.88
N LEU A 382 13.83 28.43 -5.15
CA LEU A 382 15.25 28.63 -5.46
C LEU A 382 15.99 27.29 -5.50
N SER A 383 15.27 26.18 -5.47
CA SER A 383 15.80 24.83 -5.43
C SER A 383 14.90 23.88 -6.21
N ALA A 384 15.36 23.49 -7.40
CA ALA A 384 14.69 22.51 -8.28
C ALA A 384 14.46 21.10 -7.68
N ASP A 385 14.84 20.90 -6.42
CA ASP A 385 14.70 19.69 -5.59
C ASP A 385 14.67 20.21 -4.14
N SER A 386 13.48 20.55 -3.66
CA SER A 386 13.26 21.27 -2.39
C SER A 386 13.58 20.44 -1.15
N ASP A 387 13.47 19.12 -1.25
CA ASP A 387 13.71 18.20 -0.13
C ASP A 387 15.03 17.40 -0.24
N SER A 388 15.74 17.55 -1.35
CA SER A 388 17.04 16.98 -1.65
C SER A 388 17.06 15.46 -1.74
N ASP A 389 15.99 14.86 -2.25
CA ASP A 389 15.86 13.42 -2.47
C ASP A 389 16.22 12.97 -3.88
N THR A 390 16.67 13.89 -4.74
CA THR A 390 17.09 13.73 -6.14
C THR A 390 15.97 13.64 -7.17
N LEU A 391 14.70 13.72 -6.76
CA LEU A 391 13.59 14.04 -7.65
C LEU A 391 13.47 15.56 -7.77
N ARG A 392 12.81 16.02 -8.84
CA ARG A 392 12.57 17.46 -9.05
C ARG A 392 11.15 17.78 -8.65
N ASP A 393 10.94 18.99 -8.13
CA ASP A 393 9.65 19.37 -7.58
C ASP A 393 8.54 19.32 -8.66
N ASP A 394 8.87 19.71 -9.90
CA ASP A 394 7.98 19.65 -11.06
C ASP A 394 7.49 18.22 -11.35
N TYR A 395 8.41 17.25 -11.34
CA TYR A 395 8.10 15.83 -11.54
C TYR A 395 7.20 15.30 -10.43
N GLU A 396 7.56 15.53 -9.17
CA GLU A 396 6.81 15.01 -8.03
C GLU A 396 5.41 15.61 -7.95
N SER A 397 5.26 16.90 -8.30
CA SER A 397 3.98 17.59 -8.34
C SER A 397 2.96 16.96 -9.29
N LEU A 398 3.43 16.34 -10.37
CA LEU A 398 2.61 15.62 -11.34
C LEU A 398 2.27 14.20 -10.90
N HIS A 399 3.12 13.60 -10.05
CA HIS A 399 3.04 12.18 -9.68
C HIS A 399 2.58 11.92 -8.23
N VAL A 400 1.89 12.90 -7.62
CA VAL A 400 1.34 12.80 -6.25
C VAL A 400 0.25 11.71 -6.13
N GLU A 401 -0.53 11.50 -7.18
CA GLU A 401 -1.67 10.57 -7.14
C GLU A 401 -1.30 9.12 -7.48
N ASP A 402 -0.39 8.93 -8.44
CA ASP A 402 0.04 7.63 -8.96
C ASP A 402 1.31 7.11 -8.27
N GLN A 403 2.32 7.93 -7.96
CA GLN A 403 3.52 7.45 -7.28
C GLN A 403 3.54 7.79 -5.78
N GLY A 404 2.68 8.72 -5.36
CA GLY A 404 2.57 9.12 -3.97
C GLY A 404 3.69 10.05 -3.51
N LEU A 405 4.42 10.65 -4.47
CA LEU A 405 5.55 11.55 -4.24
C LEU A 405 5.10 12.88 -3.61
N ASP A 406 6.02 13.58 -2.94
CA ASP A 406 5.75 14.86 -2.29
C ASP A 406 6.99 15.78 -2.36
N PRO A 407 6.98 16.86 -3.17
CA PRO A 407 8.15 17.73 -3.42
C PRO A 407 8.69 18.46 -2.19
N GLY A 408 8.02 18.33 -1.03
CA GLY A 408 8.47 18.89 0.23
C GLY A 408 9.02 17.86 1.21
N ARG A 409 9.20 16.59 0.80
CA ARG A 409 9.58 15.47 1.67
C ARG A 409 10.37 14.37 0.95
N PRO A 410 11.53 13.97 1.52
CA PRO A 410 12.33 12.93 0.89
C PRO A 410 11.58 11.61 0.76
N ASP A 411 11.42 11.14 -0.48
CA ASP A 411 10.80 9.89 -0.82
C ASP A 411 11.78 8.72 -0.75
N GLU A 412 11.28 7.58 -0.29
CA GLU A 412 12.11 6.38 -0.17
C GLU A 412 12.27 5.73 -1.55
N GLN A 413 13.45 5.90 -2.16
CA GLN A 413 13.84 5.26 -3.43
C GLN A 413 14.04 3.75 -3.28
N ILE A 414 12.94 3.02 -3.08
CA ILE A 414 12.90 1.57 -3.24
C ILE A 414 12.59 1.30 -4.72
N SER A 415 13.31 0.37 -5.34
CA SER A 415 13.05 0.04 -6.75
C SER A 415 11.60 -0.42 -6.93
N LYS A 416 10.95 0.03 -8.02
CA LYS A 416 9.61 -0.40 -8.46
C LYS A 416 9.42 -1.92 -8.28
N TRP A 417 10.45 -2.68 -8.63
CA TRP A 417 10.45 -4.14 -8.56
C TRP A 417 10.53 -4.72 -7.15
N THR A 418 11.27 -4.10 -6.23
CA THR A 418 11.25 -4.51 -4.81
C THR A 418 9.85 -4.33 -4.23
N TYR A 419 9.13 -3.28 -4.62
CA TYR A 419 7.74 -3.09 -4.23
C TYR A 419 6.79 -4.14 -4.82
N VAL A 420 6.86 -4.39 -6.13
CA VAL A 420 6.04 -5.45 -6.78
C VAL A 420 6.27 -6.80 -6.10
N THR A 421 7.51 -7.17 -5.86
CA THR A 421 7.87 -8.44 -5.23
C THR A 421 7.38 -8.53 -3.79
N ASP A 422 7.50 -7.45 -3.01
CA ASP A 422 6.95 -7.40 -1.66
C ASP A 422 5.42 -7.51 -1.68
N PHE A 423 4.72 -6.86 -2.62
CA PHE A 423 3.28 -7.01 -2.81
C PHE A 423 2.88 -8.45 -3.12
N LEU A 424 3.53 -9.10 -4.09
CA LEU A 424 3.26 -10.49 -4.45
C LEU A 424 3.54 -11.42 -3.26
N LEU A 425 4.60 -11.17 -2.50
CA LEU A 425 4.89 -11.91 -1.27
C LEU A 425 3.80 -11.71 -0.21
N GLY A 426 3.30 -10.49 -0.06
CA GLY A 426 2.14 -10.19 0.77
C GLY A 426 0.89 -10.95 0.31
N MET A 427 0.63 -10.97 -1.00
CA MET A 427 -0.54 -11.62 -1.59
C MET A 427 -0.51 -13.14 -1.47
N PHE A 428 0.66 -13.75 -1.61
CA PHE A 428 0.78 -15.21 -1.68
C PHE A 428 1.25 -15.87 -0.38
N ALA A 429 2.10 -15.20 0.39
CA ALA A 429 2.59 -15.68 1.68
C ALA A 429 1.97 -14.91 2.86
N GLY A 430 1.59 -13.65 2.67
CA GLY A 430 0.96 -12.83 3.71
C GLY A 430 1.74 -12.88 5.01
N ASP A 431 1.03 -12.96 6.14
CA ASP A 431 1.59 -12.97 7.51
C ASP A 431 2.70 -14.01 7.77
N PHE A 432 2.88 -15.00 6.89
CA PHE A 432 3.91 -16.04 7.01
C PHE A 432 5.29 -15.62 6.51
N ALA A 433 5.36 -14.66 5.59
CA ALA A 433 6.62 -14.06 5.13
C ALA A 433 6.56 -12.53 5.30
N PRO A 434 6.53 -12.03 6.55
CA PRO A 434 6.30 -10.62 6.82
C PRO A 434 7.43 -9.73 6.29
N LYS A 435 7.06 -8.63 5.65
CA LYS A 435 7.94 -7.54 5.24
C LYS A 435 7.48 -6.22 5.85
N ASP A 436 8.43 -5.30 5.98
CA ASP A 436 8.20 -3.96 6.51
C ASP A 436 7.98 -2.94 5.36
N SER A 437 7.12 -3.28 4.41
CA SER A 437 6.75 -2.42 3.27
C SER A 437 5.23 -2.31 3.09
N MET A 438 4.78 -1.18 2.54
CA MET A 438 3.35 -0.95 2.26
C MET A 438 2.86 -1.82 1.10
N ALA A 439 3.73 -2.16 0.16
CA ALA A 439 3.40 -3.07 -0.92
C ALA A 439 3.06 -4.46 -0.40
N TRP A 440 3.89 -5.05 0.46
CA TRP A 440 3.57 -6.31 1.13
C TRP A 440 2.26 -6.25 1.92
N LEU A 441 2.03 -5.15 2.62
CA LEU A 441 0.79 -4.96 3.35
C LEU A 441 -0.42 -4.99 2.41
N ALA A 442 -0.37 -4.23 1.32
CA ALA A 442 -1.44 -4.16 0.33
C ALA A 442 -1.73 -5.55 -0.25
N GLY A 443 -0.70 -6.31 -0.62
CA GLY A 443 -0.84 -7.69 -1.08
C GLY A 443 -1.50 -8.61 -0.04
N ASN A 444 -1.07 -8.53 1.23
CA ASN A 444 -1.65 -9.34 2.31
C ASN A 444 -3.14 -9.01 2.56
N LEU A 445 -3.56 -7.77 2.30
CA LEU A 445 -4.97 -7.40 2.31
C LEU A 445 -5.73 -8.00 1.11
N CYS A 446 -5.14 -8.00 -0.09
CA CYS A 446 -5.70 -8.64 -1.30
C CYS A 446 -5.94 -10.14 -1.12
N ALA A 447 -5.02 -10.84 -0.43
CA ALA A 447 -5.08 -12.29 -0.19
C ALA A 447 -6.37 -12.74 0.52
N SER A 448 -7.08 -11.82 1.19
CA SER A 448 -8.30 -12.12 1.95
C SER A 448 -9.60 -12.12 1.14
N GLY A 449 -9.57 -11.64 -0.11
CA GLY A 449 -10.75 -11.62 -1.01
C GLY A 449 -10.81 -12.78 -2.01
N SER A 450 -9.74 -13.55 -2.14
CA SER A 450 -9.58 -14.49 -3.25
C SER A 450 -9.68 -15.95 -2.80
N SER A 451 -10.86 -16.52 -3.00
CA SER A 451 -11.03 -17.95 -3.34
C SER A 451 -10.41 -18.30 -4.72
N VAL A 452 -9.41 -17.53 -5.16
CA VAL A 452 -8.75 -17.59 -6.48
C VAL A 452 -7.36 -18.21 -6.34
N ILE A 453 -7.16 -19.07 -5.34
CA ILE A 453 -5.96 -19.90 -5.21
C ILE A 453 -6.33 -21.31 -5.69
N PRO A 454 -6.19 -21.65 -6.99
CA PRO A 454 -6.17 -23.04 -7.41
C PRO A 454 -4.74 -23.57 -7.25
N VAL A 455 -4.55 -24.47 -6.28
CA VAL A 455 -3.41 -25.39 -6.22
C VAL A 455 -3.49 -26.46 -7.33
N VAL A 456 -4.55 -26.48 -8.15
CA VAL A 456 -4.74 -27.50 -9.19
C VAL A 456 -5.38 -26.87 -10.43
N GLY A 457 -4.62 -26.86 -11.53
CA GLY A 457 -5.04 -26.81 -12.94
C GLY A 457 -6.30 -26.05 -13.34
N TRP A 458 -6.10 -25.04 -14.19
CA TRP A 458 -7.04 -24.22 -14.99
C TRP A 458 -7.38 -22.83 -14.42
N ILE A 459 -6.71 -21.86 -15.04
CA ILE A 459 -7.03 -20.43 -15.15
C ILE A 459 -8.31 -20.32 -16.00
N LEU A 460 -9.32 -19.54 -15.56
CA LEU A 460 -10.29 -18.83 -16.44
C LEU A 460 -11.42 -18.08 -15.70
N GLY A 461 -11.43 -18.01 -14.35
CA GLY A 461 -12.50 -17.31 -13.61
C GLY A 461 -12.15 -15.95 -13.02
N GLY A 462 -10.89 -15.73 -12.60
CA GLY A 462 -10.46 -14.53 -11.85
C GLY A 462 -9.20 -13.84 -12.40
N ALA A 463 -8.81 -14.17 -13.64
CA ALA A 463 -7.59 -13.66 -14.26
C ALA A 463 -7.69 -12.15 -14.60
N ALA A 464 -8.87 -11.66 -15.01
CA ALA A 464 -9.05 -10.23 -15.31
C ALA A 464 -8.88 -9.35 -14.06
N ASP A 465 -9.44 -9.75 -12.91
CA ASP A 465 -9.32 -8.97 -11.67
C ASP A 465 -7.90 -8.99 -11.11
N LEU A 466 -7.19 -10.13 -11.23
CA LEU A 466 -5.78 -10.25 -10.83
C LEU A 466 -4.87 -9.46 -11.76
N ARG A 467 -5.12 -9.52 -13.08
CA ARG A 467 -4.42 -8.73 -14.10
C ARG A 467 -4.60 -7.23 -13.86
N ASP A 468 -5.83 -6.75 -13.69
CA ASP A 468 -6.08 -5.32 -13.45
C ASP A 468 -5.47 -4.86 -12.11
N THR A 469 -5.36 -5.76 -11.14
CA THR A 469 -4.65 -5.53 -9.86
C THR A 469 -3.13 -5.46 -10.06
N ILE A 470 -2.52 -6.38 -10.80
CA ILE A 470 -1.07 -6.41 -11.06
C ILE A 470 -0.67 -5.24 -11.98
N ALA A 471 -1.44 -4.95 -13.02
CA ALA A 471 -1.26 -3.80 -13.91
C ALA A 471 -1.43 -2.47 -13.15
N GLY A 472 -2.43 -2.37 -12.26
CA GLY A 472 -2.59 -1.22 -11.37
C GLY A 472 -1.39 -1.03 -10.43
N VAL A 473 -0.84 -2.13 -9.89
CA VAL A 473 0.43 -2.10 -9.16
C VAL A 473 1.53 -1.57 -10.08
N ILE A 474 1.80 -2.18 -11.23
CA ILE A 474 2.88 -1.74 -12.15
C ILE A 474 2.79 -0.25 -12.54
N LYS A 475 1.60 0.32 -12.63
CA LYS A 475 1.38 1.74 -13.00
C LYS A 475 1.47 2.72 -11.83
N GLY A 476 1.83 2.31 -10.61
CA GLY A 476 1.82 3.20 -9.46
C GLY A 476 0.52 3.15 -8.64
N ASP A 477 -0.57 2.62 -9.17
CA ASP A 477 -1.87 2.64 -8.51
C ASP A 477 -2.06 1.48 -7.50
N TRP A 478 -1.13 1.41 -6.53
CA TRP A 478 -1.00 0.36 -5.52
C TRP A 478 -2.24 0.23 -4.62
N VAL A 479 -2.95 1.35 -4.44
CA VAL A 479 -4.10 1.48 -3.54
C VAL A 479 -5.38 1.08 -4.25
N SER A 480 -5.58 1.45 -5.51
CA SER A 480 -6.73 0.98 -6.27
C SER A 480 -6.62 -0.50 -6.58
N ALA A 481 -5.43 -1.02 -6.90
CA ALA A 481 -5.18 -2.46 -7.03
C ALA A 481 -5.58 -3.23 -5.75
N GLY A 482 -5.17 -2.73 -4.58
CA GLY A 482 -5.53 -3.29 -3.27
C GLY A 482 -7.04 -3.38 -2.99
N LEU A 483 -7.84 -2.52 -3.62
CA LEU A 483 -9.21 -2.21 -3.22
C LEU A 483 -10.24 -2.39 -4.34
N SER A 484 -9.79 -2.64 -5.58
CA SER A 484 -10.59 -3.17 -6.69
C SER A 484 -11.11 -4.56 -6.32
N ILE A 485 -10.27 -5.41 -5.70
CA ILE A 485 -10.69 -6.72 -5.18
C ILE A 485 -11.73 -6.61 -4.06
N LEU A 486 -11.63 -5.61 -3.17
CA LEU A 486 -12.65 -5.39 -2.13
C LEU A 486 -14.01 -4.93 -2.70
N GLY A 487 -14.04 -4.43 -3.93
CA GLY A 487 -15.26 -4.03 -4.64
C GLY A 487 -16.01 -5.18 -5.34
N VAL A 488 -15.41 -6.37 -5.46
CA VAL A 488 -15.93 -7.48 -6.28
C VAL A 488 -16.59 -8.60 -5.44
N VAL A 489 -16.86 -8.41 -4.15
CA VAL A 489 -17.50 -9.45 -3.32
C VAL A 489 -19.03 -9.33 -3.30
N PRO A 490 -19.79 -10.16 -4.05
CA PRO A 490 -21.17 -10.46 -3.69
C PRO A 490 -21.15 -11.42 -2.48
N TYR A 491 -21.34 -10.84 -1.30
CA TYR A 491 -22.05 -11.42 -0.14
C TYR A 491 -22.01 -12.96 0.01
N VAL A 492 -21.07 -13.52 0.79
CA VAL A 492 -21.29 -14.57 1.84
C VAL A 492 -20.00 -14.70 2.67
N GLY A 493 -20.05 -14.40 3.97
CA GLY A 493 -19.30 -15.18 4.96
C GLY A 493 -18.16 -14.53 5.76
N ASP A 494 -17.38 -13.59 5.23
CA ASP A 494 -16.08 -13.21 5.87
C ASP A 494 -15.91 -11.73 6.28
N ALA A 495 -17.01 -10.96 6.35
CA ALA A 495 -16.98 -9.56 6.77
C ALA A 495 -16.53 -9.33 8.24
N VAL A 496 -16.40 -10.39 9.05
CA VAL A 496 -16.06 -10.31 10.49
C VAL A 496 -14.55 -10.40 10.75
N ALA A 497 -13.74 -10.87 9.77
CA ALA A 497 -12.29 -10.98 9.94
C ALA A 497 -11.52 -9.68 9.62
N ILE A 498 -12.10 -8.79 8.82
CA ILE A 498 -11.47 -7.56 8.33
C ILE A 498 -11.12 -6.58 9.48
N PRO A 499 -12.02 -6.27 10.43
CA PRO A 499 -11.69 -5.37 11.54
C PRO A 499 -10.61 -5.94 12.48
N GLY A 500 -10.60 -7.26 12.70
CA GLY A 500 -9.60 -7.93 13.55
C GLY A 500 -8.22 -8.06 12.91
N LYS A 501 -8.14 -8.10 11.57
CA LYS A 501 -6.88 -8.00 10.83
C LYS A 501 -6.38 -6.55 10.82
N ALA A 502 -7.24 -5.58 10.52
CA ALA A 502 -6.92 -4.16 10.56
C ALA A 502 -6.44 -3.69 11.96
N ALA A 503 -7.05 -4.17 13.04
CA ALA A 503 -6.61 -3.83 14.40
C ALA A 503 -5.25 -4.46 14.78
N ARG A 504 -5.02 -5.74 14.44
CA ARG A 504 -3.69 -6.38 14.63
C ARG A 504 -2.61 -5.73 13.77
N PHE A 505 -3.01 -5.22 12.62
CA PHE A 505 -2.19 -4.44 11.69
C PHE A 505 -1.74 -3.10 12.30
N VAL A 506 -2.66 -2.27 12.81
CA VAL A 506 -2.31 -1.00 13.48
C VAL A 506 -1.36 -1.22 14.66
N VAL A 507 -1.54 -2.31 15.41
CA VAL A 507 -0.67 -2.66 16.54
C VAL A 507 0.72 -3.11 16.11
N ARG A 508 0.86 -3.80 14.96
CA ARG A 508 2.13 -4.33 14.45
C ARG A 508 3.02 -3.25 13.80
N TYR A 509 2.40 -2.28 13.12
CA TYR A 509 3.09 -1.20 12.42
C TYR A 509 3.04 0.14 13.18
N ILE A 510 3.04 0.08 14.50
CA ILE A 510 3.00 1.26 15.39
C ILE A 510 4.17 2.24 15.20
N HIS A 511 5.20 1.85 14.44
CA HIS A 511 6.34 2.70 14.09
C HIS A 511 6.12 3.52 12.79
N ARG A 512 5.10 3.19 11.98
CA ARG A 512 4.72 3.88 10.72
C ARG A 512 3.29 4.46 10.80
N LEU A 513 2.89 4.87 12.00
CA LEU A 513 1.51 5.23 12.33
C LEU A 513 0.93 6.37 11.46
N ASP A 514 1.74 7.36 11.12
CA ASP A 514 1.29 8.49 10.30
C ASP A 514 0.93 8.06 8.87
N GLU A 515 1.73 7.15 8.28
CA GLU A 515 1.49 6.59 6.94
C GLU A 515 0.25 5.67 6.93
N VAL A 516 0.12 4.83 7.96
CA VAL A 516 -1.05 3.96 8.13
C VAL A 516 -2.33 4.79 8.29
N LEU A 517 -2.25 5.90 9.03
CA LEU A 517 -3.39 6.79 9.25
C LEU A 517 -3.80 7.51 7.96
N ARG A 518 -2.83 8.01 7.19
CA ARG A 518 -3.05 8.61 5.86
C ARG A 518 -3.71 7.63 4.91
N TYR A 519 -3.19 6.40 4.86
CA TYR A 519 -3.73 5.31 4.05
C TYR A 519 -5.20 5.01 4.38
N VAL A 520 -5.53 4.81 5.66
CA VAL A 520 -6.90 4.46 6.08
C VAL A 520 -7.88 5.61 5.81
N THR A 521 -7.44 6.87 5.90
CA THR A 521 -8.33 8.03 5.77
C THR A 521 -8.54 8.52 4.34
N LYS A 522 -7.55 8.36 3.43
CA LYS A 522 -7.63 8.74 2.00
C LYS A 522 -8.69 7.92 1.25
N TYR A 523 -8.95 6.67 1.65
CA TYR A 523 -9.81 5.78 0.86
C TYR A 523 -11.30 5.81 1.24
N ASP A 524 -12.16 6.22 0.30
CA ASP A 524 -13.59 6.42 0.56
C ASP A 524 -14.41 5.15 0.74
N LYS A 525 -13.94 3.98 0.25
CA LYS A 525 -14.66 2.72 0.50
C LYS A 525 -14.45 2.15 1.90
N ILE A 526 -13.48 2.65 2.68
CA ILE A 526 -13.35 2.28 4.11
C ILE A 526 -14.46 2.99 4.89
N PRO A 527 -15.32 2.28 5.64
CA PRO A 527 -16.38 2.92 6.41
C PRO A 527 -15.81 3.90 7.44
N ASP A 528 -16.46 5.05 7.63
CA ASP A 528 -16.02 6.09 8.58
C ASP A 528 -15.79 5.55 10.00
N ALA A 529 -16.59 4.58 10.46
CA ALA A 529 -16.41 3.94 11.77
C ALA A 529 -15.05 3.22 11.92
N VAL A 530 -14.48 2.71 10.83
CA VAL A 530 -13.15 2.07 10.83
C VAL A 530 -12.06 3.13 10.81
N LYS A 531 -12.26 4.23 10.08
CA LYS A 531 -11.35 5.38 10.06
C LYS A 531 -11.25 6.04 11.43
N ASP A 532 -12.39 6.23 12.09
CA ASP A 532 -12.47 6.82 13.42
C ASP A 532 -11.79 5.94 14.47
N LEU A 533 -12.00 4.62 14.41
CA LEU A 533 -11.31 3.67 15.29
C LEU A 533 -9.79 3.68 15.06
N ALA A 534 -9.33 3.78 13.81
CA ALA A 534 -7.91 3.90 13.51
C ALA A 534 -7.35 5.21 14.08
N LEU A 535 -8.02 6.34 13.85
CA LEU A 535 -7.65 7.65 14.42
C LEU A 535 -7.54 7.61 15.95
N GLU A 536 -8.52 7.02 16.64
CA GLU A 536 -8.52 6.91 18.10
C GLU A 536 -7.37 6.03 18.61
N LEU A 537 -7.11 4.89 17.97
CA LEU A 537 -6.02 3.96 18.33
C LEU A 537 -4.63 4.55 18.08
N VAL A 538 -4.46 5.26 16.95
CA VAL A 538 -3.18 5.84 16.53
C VAL A 538 -2.82 7.08 17.36
N LEU A 539 -3.78 8.00 17.53
CA LEU A 539 -3.54 9.29 18.16
C LEU A 539 -3.73 9.25 19.68
N GLY A 540 -4.50 8.30 20.22
CA GLY A 540 -4.64 8.08 21.66
C GLY A 540 -5.03 9.35 22.44
N GLU A 541 -4.18 9.80 23.37
CA GLU A 541 -4.43 11.01 24.17
C GLU A 541 -4.51 12.29 23.30
N THR A 542 -3.77 12.33 22.20
CA THR A 542 -3.82 13.44 21.23
C THR A 542 -5.21 13.54 20.60
N TYR A 543 -5.84 12.41 20.26
CA TYR A 543 -7.22 12.38 19.76
C TYR A 543 -8.19 12.97 20.77
N ALA A 544 -8.12 12.50 22.02
CA ALA A 544 -8.97 12.97 23.11
C ALA A 544 -8.82 14.48 23.36
N TYR A 545 -7.60 15.01 23.26
CA TYR A 545 -7.34 16.44 23.41
C TYR A 545 -7.87 17.28 22.24
N LEU A 546 -7.68 16.82 21.00
CA LEU A 546 -8.05 17.57 19.79
C LEU A 546 -9.57 17.60 19.58
N VAL A 547 -10.27 16.50 19.89
CA VAL A 547 -11.71 16.33 19.64
C VAL A 547 -12.57 16.66 20.87
N GLY A 548 -12.05 16.46 22.09
CA GLY A 548 -12.74 16.70 23.35
C GLY A 548 -13.84 15.66 23.70
N GLU A 549 -14.08 15.49 25.01
CA GLU A 549 -14.93 14.42 25.57
C GLU A 549 -16.46 14.61 25.39
N SER A 550 -16.95 15.79 24.98
CA SER A 550 -18.38 16.01 24.70
C SER A 550 -18.66 17.07 23.63
N ALA A 551 -19.67 16.82 22.79
CA ALA A 551 -20.10 17.71 21.69
C ALA A 551 -20.40 19.17 22.10
N THR A 552 -20.75 19.40 23.37
CA THR A 552 -21.03 20.72 23.95
C THR A 552 -19.78 21.55 24.29
N LEU A 553 -18.60 20.93 24.43
CA LEU A 553 -17.32 21.62 24.65
C LEU A 553 -16.55 21.89 23.34
N ARG A 554 -16.97 21.28 22.20
CA ARG A 554 -16.27 21.31 20.91
C ARG A 554 -16.25 22.70 20.25
N ALA A 555 -17.42 23.34 20.15
CA ALA A 555 -17.56 24.62 19.44
C ALA A 555 -17.03 25.83 20.24
N ALA A 556 -17.05 25.77 21.57
CA ALA A 556 -16.63 26.89 22.44
C ALA A 556 -15.10 26.96 22.66
N ALA A 557 -14.36 25.90 22.29
CA ALA A 557 -12.92 25.77 22.55
C ALA A 557 -12.07 25.66 21.27
N GLY A 558 -12.65 25.86 20.07
CA GLY A 558 -11.93 25.77 18.80
C GLY A 558 -11.33 24.38 18.53
N ARG A 559 -12.06 23.31 18.88
CA ARG A 559 -11.62 21.92 18.76
C ARG A 559 -12.03 21.30 17.44
N PHE A 560 -11.30 20.28 16.99
CA PHE A 560 -11.56 19.56 15.75
C PHE A 560 -12.72 18.57 15.92
N SER A 561 -13.46 18.31 14.85
CA SER A 561 -14.41 17.20 14.77
C SER A 561 -13.74 15.93 14.27
N ASP A 562 -14.42 14.79 14.41
CA ASP A 562 -13.98 13.52 13.82
C ASP A 562 -13.86 13.63 12.30
N THR A 563 -14.78 14.36 11.65
CA THR A 563 -14.70 14.64 10.22
C THR A 563 -13.47 15.47 9.86
N ASP A 564 -13.12 16.48 10.67
CA ASP A 564 -11.93 17.30 10.42
C ASP A 564 -10.67 16.44 10.52
N LEU A 565 -10.58 15.58 11.54
CA LEU A 565 -9.47 14.64 11.67
C LEU A 565 -9.40 13.67 10.49
N ARG A 566 -10.53 13.11 10.03
CA ARG A 566 -10.55 12.24 8.84
C ARG A 566 -10.06 12.98 7.60
N LYS A 567 -10.56 14.19 7.34
CA LYS A 567 -10.18 15.00 6.17
C LYS A 567 -8.71 15.40 6.22
N LEU A 568 -8.27 16.01 7.33
CA LEU A 568 -6.93 16.56 7.49
C LEU A 568 -5.84 15.50 7.71
N SER A 569 -6.22 14.25 7.98
CA SER A 569 -5.28 13.12 8.00
C SER A 569 -5.09 12.48 6.62
N ARG A 570 -5.89 12.87 5.61
CA ARG A 570 -5.64 12.48 4.22
C ARG A 570 -4.37 13.13 3.67
N GLY A 571 -4.06 14.34 4.17
CA GLY A 571 -2.82 15.05 3.90
C GLY A 571 -1.66 14.50 4.73
N ASP A 572 -0.46 14.60 4.20
CA ASP A 572 0.82 14.21 4.82
C ASP A 572 1.39 15.26 5.78
N ARG A 573 1.04 16.54 5.60
CA ARG A 573 1.70 17.65 6.31
C ARG A 573 1.24 17.82 7.76
N THR A 574 0.01 17.43 8.10
CA THR A 574 -0.51 17.54 9.47
C THR A 574 0.18 16.56 10.41
N LYS A 575 0.98 17.09 11.34
CA LYS A 575 1.50 16.31 12.47
C LYS A 575 0.68 16.60 13.71
N TRP A 576 -0.28 15.72 14.01
CA TRP A 576 -1.28 15.94 15.07
C TRP A 576 -0.68 16.19 16.46
N LYS A 577 0.46 15.57 16.80
CA LYS A 577 1.19 15.85 18.04
C LYS A 577 1.75 17.28 18.09
N ASN A 578 2.18 17.83 16.96
CA ASN A 578 2.65 19.21 16.86
C ASN A 578 1.48 20.19 16.97
N VAL A 579 0.34 19.87 16.35
CA VAL A 579 -0.90 20.65 16.48
C VAL A 579 -1.35 20.69 17.95
N GLU A 580 -1.37 19.55 18.63
CA GLU A 580 -1.65 19.47 20.06
C GLU A 580 -0.67 20.32 20.89
N ALA A 581 0.64 20.19 20.63
CA ALA A 581 1.67 20.96 21.34
C ALA A 581 1.49 22.47 21.13
N ALA A 582 1.20 22.90 19.91
CA ALA A 582 0.93 24.29 19.58
C ALA A 582 -0.33 24.81 20.30
N MET A 583 -1.44 24.07 20.28
CA MET A 583 -2.67 24.45 20.96
C MET A 583 -2.54 24.47 22.49
N LYS A 584 -1.59 23.71 23.06
CA LYS A 584 -1.24 23.73 24.49
C LYS A 584 -0.29 24.89 24.87
N SER A 585 0.24 25.63 23.88
CA SER A 585 1.12 26.78 24.15
C SER A 585 0.43 27.85 25.00
N PRO A 586 1.14 28.51 25.93
CA PRO A 586 0.60 29.65 26.67
C PRO A 586 0.28 30.88 25.79
N ASN A 587 0.84 30.94 24.57
CA ASN A 587 0.59 32.02 23.62
C ASN A 587 -0.53 31.67 22.61
N HIS A 588 -1.04 30.44 22.64
CA HIS A 588 -2.17 30.06 21.81
C HIS A 588 -3.46 30.70 22.35
N VAL A 589 -4.17 31.40 21.47
CA VAL A 589 -5.46 32.02 21.72
C VAL A 589 -6.52 31.24 20.96
N ALA A 590 -7.55 30.76 21.65
CA ALA A 590 -8.65 30.05 21.00
C ALA A 590 -9.41 30.99 20.05
N GLY A 591 -9.69 30.52 18.84
CA GLY A 591 -10.46 31.23 17.83
C GLY A 591 -11.71 30.48 17.38
N PRO A 592 -12.57 31.14 16.58
CA PRO A 592 -13.71 30.47 15.96
C PRO A 592 -13.23 29.44 14.94
N ALA A 593 -14.09 28.45 14.66
CA ALA A 593 -13.88 27.53 13.56
C ALA A 593 -14.08 28.27 12.22
N VAL A 594 -13.23 27.97 11.23
CA VAL A 594 -13.13 28.67 9.93
C VAL A 594 -13.10 27.62 8.82
N PRO A 595 -13.81 27.78 7.69
CA PRO A 595 -13.71 26.83 6.57
C PRO A 595 -12.25 26.61 6.13
N ALA A 596 -11.93 25.43 5.62
CA ALA A 596 -10.62 25.20 5.02
C ALA A 596 -10.42 26.14 3.81
N GLN A 597 -9.23 26.73 3.71
CA GLN A 597 -8.88 27.72 2.69
C GLN A 597 -8.11 27.05 1.56
N TRP A 598 -8.33 27.49 0.32
CA TRP A 598 -7.70 26.90 -0.86
C TRP A 598 -6.23 27.32 -1.03
N ASN A 599 -5.89 28.54 -0.64
CA ASN A 599 -4.53 29.10 -0.71
C ASN A 599 -4.38 30.24 0.31
N ALA A 600 -3.17 30.77 0.46
CA ALA A 600 -2.86 31.88 1.36
C ALA A 600 -3.80 33.08 1.14
N LYS A 601 -4.03 33.46 -0.13
CA LYS A 601 -4.86 34.61 -0.48
C LYS A 601 -6.33 34.47 -0.03
N ALA A 602 -6.90 33.28 -0.16
CA ALA A 602 -8.24 32.99 0.35
C ALA A 602 -8.30 33.17 1.86
N GLY A 603 -7.25 32.72 2.58
CA GLY A 603 -7.11 32.93 4.02
C GLY A 603 -7.08 34.40 4.42
N GLU A 604 -6.25 35.22 3.76
CA GLU A 604 -6.18 36.66 4.01
C GLU A 604 -7.53 37.34 3.83
N ASN A 605 -8.21 37.04 2.71
CA ASN A 605 -9.53 37.59 2.40
C ASN A 605 -10.56 37.15 3.45
N TYR A 606 -10.50 35.89 3.91
CA TYR A 606 -11.40 35.39 4.95
C TYR A 606 -11.18 36.10 6.29
N LEU A 607 -9.92 36.28 6.71
CA LEU A 607 -9.59 37.05 7.91
C LEU A 607 -10.17 38.46 7.81
N LYS A 608 -9.89 39.16 6.71
CA LYS A 608 -10.37 40.53 6.48
C LYS A 608 -11.89 40.64 6.49
N ASP A 609 -12.56 39.90 5.60
CA ASP A 609 -13.97 40.13 5.31
C ASP A 609 -14.87 39.53 6.39
N THR A 610 -14.45 38.41 7.00
CA THR A 610 -15.29 37.63 7.92
C THR A 610 -14.89 37.81 9.38
N LEU A 611 -13.61 37.61 9.72
CA LEU A 611 -13.18 37.66 11.13
C LEU A 611 -13.05 39.10 11.64
N LEU A 612 -12.53 40.00 10.80
CA LEU A 612 -12.33 41.41 11.13
C LEU A 612 -13.45 42.33 10.59
N ASN A 613 -14.47 41.78 9.91
CA ASN A 613 -15.61 42.53 9.36
C ASN A 613 -15.19 43.75 8.49
N GLY A 614 -14.13 43.58 7.70
CA GLY A 614 -13.55 44.62 6.86
C GLY A 614 -12.66 45.64 7.58
N ASN A 615 -12.47 45.51 8.90
CA ASN A 615 -11.52 46.35 9.67
C ASN A 615 -10.09 45.88 9.49
N CYS A 616 -9.60 45.98 8.26
CA CYS A 616 -8.31 45.47 7.86
C CYS A 616 -7.77 46.33 6.72
N GLU A 617 -6.64 46.99 6.96
CA GLU A 617 -5.81 47.51 5.87
C GLU A 617 -4.92 46.37 5.39
N PRO A 618 -5.21 45.77 4.21
CA PRO A 618 -4.44 44.63 3.75
C PRO A 618 -3.03 45.06 3.37
N GLN A 619 -2.08 44.12 3.46
CA GLN A 619 -0.76 44.29 2.85
C GLN A 619 -0.01 45.53 3.41
N PHE A 620 -0.16 45.74 4.74
CA PHE A 620 0.28 46.92 5.47
C PHE A 620 1.81 46.95 5.67
N GLN A 621 2.45 47.99 5.15
CA GLN A 621 3.92 48.09 5.16
C GLN A 621 4.46 48.85 6.39
N VAL A 622 5.38 48.21 7.12
CA VAL A 622 6.12 48.80 8.24
C VAL A 622 7.60 48.95 7.89
N ASN A 623 8.15 50.14 8.04
CA ASN A 623 9.57 50.41 7.76
C ASN A 623 10.46 49.87 8.90
N THR A 624 11.50 49.11 8.57
CA THR A 624 12.39 48.39 9.51
C THR A 624 13.89 48.69 9.29
N PRO A 625 14.32 49.96 9.13
CA PRO A 625 15.68 50.31 8.70
C PRO A 625 16.80 49.98 9.73
N GLY A 626 16.44 49.56 10.94
CA GLY A 626 17.35 49.15 12.00
C GLY A 626 17.32 47.65 12.34
N TYR A 627 16.51 46.86 11.64
CA TYR A 627 16.53 45.41 11.80
C TYR A 627 17.79 44.84 11.13
N PRO A 628 18.52 43.89 11.75
CA PRO A 628 19.74 43.31 11.21
C PRO A 628 19.47 42.35 10.03
N SER A 629 18.82 42.84 8.98
CA SER A 629 18.67 42.17 7.69
C SER A 629 19.39 42.96 6.61
N ALA A 630 20.17 42.26 5.79
CA ALA A 630 20.81 42.84 4.61
C ALA A 630 19.85 42.94 3.39
N ARG A 631 18.64 42.38 3.49
CA ARG A 631 17.77 42.07 2.33
C ARG A 631 16.55 42.98 2.19
N SER A 632 15.82 43.28 3.29
CA SER A 632 14.59 44.09 3.22
C SER A 632 14.50 45.13 4.34
N LYS A 633 14.27 46.39 3.97
CA LYS A 633 14.11 47.54 4.88
C LYS A 633 12.67 47.74 5.36
N TRP A 634 11.74 46.84 5.04
CA TRP A 634 10.33 46.95 5.39
C TRP A 634 9.74 45.57 5.69
N ARG A 635 8.57 45.50 6.29
CA ARG A 635 7.82 44.26 6.55
C ARG A 635 6.38 44.50 6.10
N LYS A 636 5.79 43.56 5.37
CA LYS A 636 4.42 43.68 4.85
C LYS A 636 3.52 42.70 5.59
N ALA A 637 2.74 43.22 6.54
CA ALA A 637 1.78 42.39 7.26
C ALA A 637 0.53 42.13 6.39
N ASP A 638 -0.03 40.94 6.46
CA ASP A 638 -1.19 40.57 5.64
C ASP A 638 -2.39 41.50 5.92
N CYS A 639 -2.52 41.93 7.17
CA CYS A 639 -3.59 42.80 7.62
C CYS A 639 -3.23 43.68 8.82
N ALA A 640 -3.57 44.96 8.79
CA ALA A 640 -3.53 45.85 9.96
C ALA A 640 -4.96 46.21 10.44
N GLU A 641 -5.31 45.76 11.64
CA GLU A 641 -6.56 46.10 12.33
C GLU A 641 -6.34 47.36 13.18
N THR A 642 -7.21 48.36 13.03
CA THR A 642 -7.20 49.55 13.90
C THR A 642 -8.34 49.48 14.91
N ASP A 643 -8.03 49.55 16.21
CA ASP A 643 -9.02 49.63 17.27
C ASP A 643 -9.79 50.96 17.17
N PRO A 644 -11.12 50.94 17.02
CA PRO A 644 -11.92 52.15 16.80
C PRO A 644 -12.02 53.04 18.05
N VAL A 645 -11.65 52.55 19.23
CA VAL A 645 -11.76 53.25 20.52
C VAL A 645 -10.49 54.05 20.83
N ASP A 646 -9.32 53.42 20.71
CA ASP A 646 -8.04 54.04 21.09
C ASP A 646 -7.07 54.24 19.92
N GLY A 647 -7.40 53.77 18.72
CA GLY A 647 -6.59 53.89 17.52
C GLY A 647 -5.33 53.02 17.52
N SER A 648 -5.22 52.06 18.44
CA SER A 648 -4.12 51.09 18.44
C SER A 648 -4.22 50.16 17.23
N ILE A 649 -3.08 49.72 16.73
CA ILE A 649 -2.95 48.88 15.54
C ILE A 649 -2.43 47.50 15.98
N THR A 650 -3.14 46.47 15.53
CA THR A 650 -2.72 45.06 15.59
C THR A 650 -2.38 44.60 14.17
N LEU A 651 -1.18 44.07 13.96
CA LEU A 651 -0.84 43.39 12.70
C LEU A 651 -1.26 41.93 12.80
N HIS A 652 -1.79 41.41 11.70
CA HIS A 652 -2.21 40.02 11.58
C HIS A 652 -1.45 39.36 10.44
N GLU A 653 -0.94 38.16 10.72
CA GLU A 653 -0.31 37.27 9.75
C GLU A 653 -1.19 36.03 9.56
N VAL A 654 -1.26 35.52 8.34
CA VAL A 654 -2.10 34.40 7.93
C VAL A 654 -1.24 33.35 7.24
N LYS A 655 -1.32 32.11 7.73
CA LYS A 655 -0.74 30.95 7.06
C LYS A 655 -1.83 29.89 6.85
N VAL A 656 -1.80 29.23 5.70
CA VAL A 656 -2.78 28.20 5.30
C VAL A 656 -2.06 26.87 5.16
N GLY A 657 -2.55 25.82 5.82
CA GLY A 657 -1.90 24.50 5.84
C GLY A 657 -0.76 24.42 6.87
N VAL A 658 0.23 23.57 6.58
CA VAL A 658 1.52 23.54 7.28
C VAL A 658 2.58 24.01 6.30
N PRO A 659 3.08 25.24 6.42
CA PRO A 659 4.11 25.73 5.52
C PRO A 659 5.46 25.07 5.83
N ILE A 660 6.18 24.65 4.78
CA ILE A 660 7.38 23.79 4.86
C ILE A 660 8.66 24.63 4.88
N TRP A 661 8.67 25.79 4.21
CA TRP A 661 9.83 26.68 4.21
C TRP A 661 10.01 27.42 5.54
N THR A 662 10.93 26.93 6.38
CA THR A 662 11.05 27.39 7.77
C THR A 662 11.88 28.66 7.96
N GLU A 663 12.90 28.90 7.14
CA GLU A 663 13.86 30.00 7.39
C GLU A 663 13.20 31.37 7.25
N ASP A 664 12.36 31.54 6.24
CA ASP A 664 11.69 32.82 5.98
C ASP A 664 10.56 33.10 6.94
N LEU A 665 9.80 32.07 7.34
CA LEU A 665 8.80 32.22 8.41
C LEU A 665 9.43 32.55 9.77
N ILE A 666 10.61 31.99 10.06
CA ILE A 666 11.36 32.37 11.26
C ILE A 666 11.83 33.83 11.14
N ASN A 667 12.31 34.24 9.96
CA ASN A 667 12.70 35.63 9.72
C ASN A 667 11.51 36.61 9.87
N GLU A 668 10.34 36.26 9.35
CA GLU A 668 9.09 37.01 9.56
C GLU A 668 8.79 37.13 11.05
N CYS A 669 8.77 36.03 11.80
CA CYS A 669 8.53 36.01 13.23
C CYS A 669 9.54 36.87 14.03
N LEU A 670 10.83 36.79 13.69
CA LEU A 670 11.88 37.59 14.35
C LEU A 670 11.74 39.09 14.03
N LYS A 671 11.34 39.44 12.81
CA LYS A 671 11.13 40.82 12.38
C LYS A 671 9.88 41.41 13.03
N ASP A 672 8.81 40.62 13.13
CA ASP A 672 7.58 40.94 13.84
C ASP A 672 7.87 41.20 15.33
N ALA A 673 8.62 40.31 15.99
CA ALA A 673 9.06 40.50 17.37
C ALA A 673 9.87 41.80 17.56
N TRP A 674 10.74 42.12 16.61
CA TRP A 674 11.52 43.35 16.63
C TRP A 674 10.65 44.61 16.46
N ILE A 675 9.65 44.57 15.58
CA ILE A 675 8.74 45.69 15.30
C ILE A 675 8.02 46.16 16.58
N ILE A 676 7.45 45.23 17.35
CA ILE A 676 6.78 45.55 18.62
C ILE A 676 7.76 45.76 19.80
N GLY A 677 9.05 45.50 19.56
CA GLY A 677 10.12 45.69 20.52
C GLY A 677 10.51 47.16 20.72
N PRO A 678 11.32 47.46 21.74
CA PRO A 678 11.78 48.82 22.03
C PRO A 678 12.53 49.46 20.85
N ASP A 679 13.36 48.67 20.16
CA ASP A 679 14.18 49.14 19.03
C ASP A 679 13.34 49.40 17.78
N GLY A 680 12.36 48.51 17.49
CA GLY A 680 11.38 48.72 16.42
C GLY A 680 10.57 49.98 16.64
N HIS A 681 9.94 50.14 17.81
CA HIS A 681 9.17 51.34 18.16
C HIS A 681 9.99 52.64 18.04
N ALA A 682 11.27 52.61 18.43
CA ALA A 682 12.16 53.76 18.29
C ALA A 682 12.49 54.06 16.81
N SER A 683 12.52 53.02 15.96
CA SER A 683 12.85 53.11 14.54
C SER A 683 11.67 53.61 13.69
N HIS A 684 10.53 52.91 13.68
CA HIS A 684 9.41 53.23 12.79
C HIS A 684 8.54 54.40 13.30
N LYS A 685 8.67 54.77 14.60
CA LYS A 685 7.98 55.91 15.23
C LYS A 685 6.45 55.92 15.07
N ASN A 686 5.83 54.74 14.90
CA ASN A 686 4.37 54.60 14.91
C ASN A 686 3.93 54.25 16.33
N PRO A 687 3.42 55.21 17.12
CA PRO A 687 3.05 54.98 18.52
C PRO A 687 1.78 54.14 18.67
N ASN A 688 1.02 53.94 17.59
CA ASN A 688 -0.24 53.20 17.60
C ASN A 688 -0.03 51.72 17.34
N LEU A 689 1.08 51.30 16.74
CA LEU A 689 1.43 49.89 16.59
C LEU A 689 1.68 49.26 17.96
N LYS A 690 0.90 48.26 18.35
CA LYS A 690 0.97 47.67 19.70
C LYS A 690 1.08 46.16 19.75
N LYS A 691 0.52 45.46 18.77
CA LYS A 691 0.34 44.01 18.81
C LYS A 691 0.56 43.38 17.46
N ILE A 692 0.90 42.10 17.48
CA ILE A 692 0.96 41.21 16.33
C ILE A 692 0.21 39.93 16.72
N HIS A 693 -0.54 39.33 15.79
CA HIS A 693 -1.26 38.08 15.99
C HIS A 693 -1.15 37.18 14.75
N TRP A 694 -0.78 35.92 14.93
CA TRP A 694 -0.66 34.96 13.81
C TRP A 694 -1.88 34.03 13.73
N HIS A 695 -2.38 33.78 12.52
CA HIS A 695 -3.53 32.94 12.23
C HIS A 695 -3.12 31.77 11.35
N PHE A 696 -3.46 30.55 11.78
CA PHE A 696 -3.22 29.33 11.03
C PHE A 696 -4.55 28.71 10.64
N PHE A 697 -4.84 28.70 9.34
CA PHE A 697 -6.04 28.09 8.76
C PHE A 697 -5.71 26.72 8.16
N ALA A 698 -6.69 25.82 8.15
CA ALA A 698 -6.57 24.56 7.45
C ALA A 698 -6.56 24.77 5.92
N SER A 699 -5.76 23.98 5.21
CA SER A 699 -5.72 23.96 3.74
C SER A 699 -6.70 22.92 3.19
N ALA A 700 -7.53 23.33 2.24
CA ALA A 700 -8.39 22.43 1.46
C ALA A 700 -7.60 21.65 0.40
N SER A 701 -6.55 22.25 -0.17
CA SER A 701 -5.72 21.67 -1.22
C SER A 701 -4.83 20.55 -0.69
N TYR A 702 -4.18 20.79 0.45
CA TYR A 702 -3.25 19.82 1.06
C TYR A 702 -3.86 18.95 2.14
N ASN A 703 -5.15 19.15 2.44
CA ASN A 703 -5.80 18.54 3.60
C ASN A 703 -4.92 18.67 4.86
N SER A 704 -4.41 19.87 5.15
CA SER A 704 -3.40 20.04 6.19
C SER A 704 -3.66 21.22 7.13
N VAL A 705 -3.14 21.15 8.36
CA VAL A 705 -3.14 22.25 9.32
C VAL A 705 -2.02 22.09 10.35
N GLY A 706 -1.41 23.19 10.77
CA GLY A 706 -0.48 23.18 11.90
C GLY A 706 0.58 24.26 11.84
N ILE A 707 1.57 24.13 12.72
CA ILE A 707 2.69 25.04 12.84
C ILE A 707 3.96 24.20 12.89
N HIS A 708 4.95 24.56 12.06
CA HIS A 708 6.24 23.89 12.07
C HIS A 708 7.00 24.17 13.40
N PRO A 709 7.69 23.19 14.03
CA PRO A 709 8.24 23.37 15.39
C PRO A 709 9.20 24.57 15.57
N PRO A 710 10.18 24.83 14.67
CA PRO A 710 10.97 26.07 14.67
C PRO A 710 10.17 27.37 14.73
N LEU A 711 9.09 27.49 13.95
CA LEU A 711 8.23 28.68 13.98
C LEU A 711 7.48 28.78 15.30
N LEU A 712 6.93 27.67 15.81
CA LEU A 712 6.28 27.61 17.12
C LEU A 712 7.24 28.04 18.24
N GLU A 713 8.51 27.62 18.18
CA GLU A 713 9.54 28.03 19.11
C GLU A 713 9.82 29.54 19.03
N CYS A 714 9.92 30.10 17.82
CA CYS A 714 10.09 31.55 17.62
C CYS A 714 8.92 32.35 18.21
N LEU A 715 7.68 31.97 17.91
CA LEU A 715 6.47 32.63 18.43
C LEU A 715 6.44 32.56 19.96
N ASN A 716 6.82 31.41 20.53
CA ASN A 716 6.84 31.20 21.97
C ASN A 716 7.89 32.05 22.69
N ASN A 717 9.12 32.06 22.17
CA ASN A 717 10.23 32.82 22.74
C ASN A 717 9.96 34.33 22.72
N ASN A 718 9.27 34.81 21.68
CA ASN A 718 8.93 36.22 21.51
C ASN A 718 7.55 36.61 22.07
N LYS A 719 6.81 35.66 22.65
CA LYS A 719 5.46 35.86 23.24
C LYS A 719 4.47 36.46 22.24
N ILE A 720 4.56 36.03 20.99
CA ILE A 720 3.63 36.45 19.93
C ILE A 720 2.38 35.55 20.04
N PRO A 721 1.19 36.12 20.23
CA PRO A 721 -0.04 35.35 20.27
C PRO A 721 -0.38 34.78 18.89
N PHE A 722 -0.95 33.58 18.88
CA PHE A 722 -1.39 32.93 17.64
C PHE A 722 -2.63 32.08 17.84
N THR A 723 -3.32 31.75 16.75
CA THR A 723 -4.53 30.93 16.75
C THR A 723 -4.44 29.86 15.67
N ILE A 724 -4.69 28.60 16.05
CA ILE A 724 -4.98 27.53 15.08
C ILE A 724 -6.50 27.40 14.99
N HIS A 725 -7.04 27.66 13.80
CA HIS A 725 -8.47 27.59 13.55
C HIS A 725 -8.85 26.18 13.09
N ALA A 726 -9.66 25.47 13.88
CA ALA A 726 -10.26 24.22 13.44
C ALA A 726 -11.22 24.46 12.25
N PRO A 727 -11.30 23.55 11.27
CA PRO A 727 -12.23 23.69 10.16
C PRO A 727 -13.69 23.68 10.63
N ASN A 728 -14.58 24.29 9.86
CA ASN A 728 -16.02 24.01 9.96
C ASN A 728 -16.53 23.43 8.63
N GLU A 729 -17.53 22.55 8.70
CA GLU A 729 -18.23 22.04 7.52
C GLU A 729 -19.13 23.15 6.97
N ALA A 730 -18.63 23.92 6.00
CA ALA A 730 -19.43 24.74 5.10
C ALA A 730 -19.24 24.27 3.67
#